data_AF-A0A9J6DJX1-F1
#
_entry.id   AF-A0A9J6DJX1-F1
#
_cell.length_a   1.000
_cell.length_b   1.000
_cell.length_c   1.000
_cell.angle_alpha   90.00
_cell.angle_beta   90.00
_cell.angle_gamma   90.00
#
_symmetry.space_group_name_H-M   'P 1'
#
loop_
_entity.id
_entity.type
_entity.pdbx_description
1 polymer ?
#
loop_
_entity_poly.entity_id
_entity_poly.type
_entity_poly.pdbx_seq_one_letter_code
_entity_poly.pdbx_strand_id
1 'polypeptide(L)'
;MPNLVYVEIAKRPRERYEHGQRDKRLDFEQEIELPGVKGMPVSFLVFLLIVGFVVVGFVVMAAIKLVGAAVLPKKLEAYNCTTGACIVYGRFLIEGVRDDVHPCDDFYKHVCGKWDVNRVGISFLDYVRDRFYHAVVQAARATEIPRVGQTPAHKAAQFFRSCDDVLDRDQSGEAMTALNKGGITWPHEDAGEPDVLAAIFHASIDLFLPAVVHVSLIVEGAGQIRLHLRRAHSYDTLAEKQARLMALGQFDRYFELLRANFVSQNRSSVSIEDTARWERMITPELRRYASNAETVGVSVTMEQLESATRGSTRWTWRDAIGRHLGNASSNENVVVMIFGKAFLDTFFNLTRVHGERAMHRYVSWYAVQDIAKYANLELAINHYGSEDLARRVHSIHCARLTEMLVGVSFALPQLRMSLSADAARTISSMAQIVALVTDDHLNSRQNGTLGSLTAERSDASSHADERSGDNATAELPAFRSSEDALKNISDMSKAFLPNWILANKVRQNDAGEDTALGVEVNFTMPALANSRFYGRTVSLRPWLVLPPVFTPGLPPGFLYGGLGSELVSALIALDANHRESESWMKQGGNGPTSMPAKERYDSATLLFVVDVLVSALDYALSKNASGNEDYERIFVQWCYMRCGSPRDADLCNRPFKGTTVFSRVFACPDDRNVTFTTTAE
;
A
#
# COMPACT_ATOMS: atom_id res chain seq x y z
N MET A 1 -1.50 26.56 8.70
CA MET A 1 -1.55 25.09 8.89
C MET A 1 -1.26 24.45 7.54
N PRO A 2 -0.45 23.38 7.44
CA PRO A 2 -0.25 22.70 6.16
C PRO A 2 -1.52 21.94 5.75
N ASN A 3 -1.98 22.18 4.53
CA ASN A 3 -3.19 21.60 3.96
C ASN A 3 -2.87 20.22 3.37
N LEU A 4 -3.63 19.18 3.73
CA LEU A 4 -3.55 17.87 3.09
C LEU A 4 -4.51 17.80 1.89
N VAL A 5 -4.12 17.03 0.86
CA VAL A 5 -4.80 17.01 -0.43
C VAL A 5 -5.94 16.01 -0.44
N TYR A 6 -7.13 16.52 -0.68
CA TYR A 6 -8.24 15.74 -1.19
C TYR A 6 -8.36 15.97 -2.70
N VAL A 7 -8.59 14.90 -3.45
CA VAL A 7 -8.89 15.01 -4.89
C VAL A 7 -10.27 14.41 -5.10
N GLU A 8 -11.27 15.26 -4.98
CA GLU A 8 -12.60 14.93 -5.51
C GLU A 8 -12.54 15.08 -7.02
N ILE A 9 -12.82 14.00 -7.74
CA ILE A 9 -12.82 14.00 -9.20
C ILE A 9 -14.18 14.52 -9.66
N ALA A 10 -14.34 15.84 -9.69
CA ALA A 10 -15.46 16.49 -10.36
C ALA A 10 -15.13 16.66 -11.87
N LYS A 11 -16.05 16.28 -12.77
CA LYS A 11 -15.86 16.44 -14.22
C LYS A 11 -16.04 17.91 -14.58
N ARG A 12 -14.99 18.57 -15.09
CA ARG A 12 -15.09 19.91 -15.69
C ARG A 12 -15.64 19.85 -17.12
N PRO A 13 -16.46 20.84 -17.55
CA PRO A 13 -16.81 21.02 -18.95
C PRO A 13 -15.60 21.42 -19.81
N ARG A 14 -15.51 20.86 -21.02
CA ARG A 14 -14.44 21.06 -22.01
C ARG A 14 -14.49 22.48 -22.61
N GLU A 15 -13.48 23.30 -22.34
CA GLU A 15 -13.19 24.51 -23.14
C GLU A 15 -11.99 24.26 -24.07
N ARG A 16 -12.11 24.72 -25.32
CA ARG A 16 -11.16 24.49 -26.43
C ARG A 16 -10.26 25.73 -26.55
N TYR A 17 -8.95 25.61 -26.33
CA TYR A 17 -7.99 26.72 -26.39
C TYR A 17 -6.98 26.56 -27.54
N GLU A 18 -6.75 27.66 -28.27
CA GLU A 18 -5.79 27.78 -29.39
C GLU A 18 -4.44 28.35 -28.93
N HIS A 19 -3.37 27.98 -29.65
CA HIS A 19 -1.96 28.22 -29.30
C HIS A 19 -1.37 29.44 -30.04
N GLY A 20 -0.53 30.25 -29.36
CA GLY A 20 0.18 31.40 -29.93
C GLY A 20 1.68 31.34 -29.64
N GLN A 21 2.50 31.62 -30.66
CA GLN A 21 3.96 31.39 -30.72
C GLN A 21 4.73 32.73 -30.74
N ARG A 22 5.93 32.82 -30.13
CA ARG A 22 6.98 33.82 -30.51
C ARG A 22 8.37 33.54 -29.91
N ASP A 23 9.38 33.68 -30.78
CA ASP A 23 10.84 33.65 -30.57
C ASP A 23 11.44 35.01 -30.17
N LYS A 24 12.63 35.01 -29.53
CA LYS A 24 13.90 35.56 -30.07
C LYS A 24 15.09 35.48 -29.07
N ARG A 25 16.27 35.16 -29.62
CA ARG A 25 17.62 35.07 -29.00
C ARG A 25 18.43 36.34 -29.30
N LEU A 26 19.41 36.68 -28.45
CA LEU A 26 20.43 37.72 -28.67
C LEU A 26 21.81 37.19 -28.22
N ASP A 27 22.82 37.36 -29.07
CA ASP A 27 24.25 37.06 -28.83
C ASP A 27 25.03 38.37 -28.62
N PHE A 28 26.15 38.31 -27.89
CA PHE A 28 27.11 39.40 -27.73
C PHE A 28 28.55 38.84 -27.69
N GLU A 29 29.43 39.31 -28.58
CA GLU A 29 30.88 39.12 -28.57
C GLU A 29 31.58 40.45 -28.32
N GLN A 30 32.70 40.44 -27.60
CA GLN A 30 33.58 41.61 -27.46
C GLN A 30 35.06 41.20 -27.37
N GLU A 31 35.87 41.72 -28.28
CA GLU A 31 37.34 41.60 -28.36
C GLU A 31 38.06 42.69 -27.53
N ILE A 32 39.26 42.38 -27.02
CA ILE A 32 40.19 43.36 -26.41
C ILE A 32 41.63 43.08 -26.89
N GLU A 33 42.31 44.14 -27.36
CA GLU A 33 43.72 44.18 -27.80
C GLU A 33 44.73 44.37 -26.64
N LEU A 34 45.98 43.95 -26.84
CA LEU A 34 47.13 44.09 -25.92
C LEU A 34 48.31 44.82 -26.58
N PRO A 35 49.04 45.73 -25.88
CA PRO A 35 50.29 46.29 -26.39
C PRO A 35 51.56 45.70 -25.72
N GLY A 36 52.65 45.69 -26.49
CA GLY A 36 53.94 45.08 -26.15
C GLY A 36 54.89 45.95 -25.31
N VAL A 37 55.89 45.29 -24.71
CA VAL A 37 56.97 45.90 -23.91
C VAL A 37 58.31 45.26 -24.26
N LYS A 38 59.36 46.09 -24.44
CA LYS A 38 60.76 45.71 -24.69
C LYS A 38 61.61 45.79 -23.42
N GLY A 39 62.54 44.84 -23.29
CA GLY A 39 63.83 44.96 -22.56
C GLY A 39 63.84 44.41 -21.13
N MET A 40 64.49 43.26 -20.89
CA MET A 40 64.60 42.64 -19.56
C MET A 40 66.04 42.27 -19.16
N PRO A 41 66.47 42.65 -17.94
CA PRO A 41 67.77 42.30 -17.37
C PRO A 41 67.78 40.89 -16.76
N VAL A 42 68.97 40.33 -16.52
CA VAL A 42 69.23 38.91 -16.14
C VAL A 42 68.50 38.43 -14.86
N SER A 43 68.04 39.31 -13.98
CA SER A 43 67.11 38.98 -12.88
C SER A 43 65.76 38.41 -13.38
N PHE A 44 65.35 38.80 -14.58
CA PHE A 44 64.14 38.34 -15.24
C PHE A 44 64.24 36.88 -15.72
N LEU A 45 65.43 36.33 -15.91
CA LEU A 45 65.62 34.94 -16.36
C LEU A 45 65.30 33.94 -15.23
N VAL A 46 65.62 34.30 -13.98
CA VAL A 46 65.23 33.53 -12.80
C VAL A 46 63.73 33.66 -12.53
N PHE A 47 63.16 34.86 -12.72
CA PHE A 47 61.72 35.06 -12.66
C PHE A 47 60.98 34.28 -13.76
N LEU A 48 61.52 34.21 -14.99
CA LEU A 48 60.96 33.42 -16.09
C LEU A 48 61.02 31.92 -15.85
N LEU A 49 62.02 31.42 -15.12
CA LEU A 49 62.04 30.00 -14.72
C LEU A 49 60.94 29.70 -13.69
N ILE A 50 60.77 30.56 -12.68
CA ILE A 50 59.69 30.41 -11.69
C ILE A 50 58.32 30.56 -12.35
N VAL A 51 58.13 31.59 -13.16
CA VAL A 51 56.92 31.79 -13.97
C VAL A 51 56.72 30.63 -14.94
N GLY A 52 57.79 30.07 -15.52
CA GLY A 52 57.74 28.90 -16.39
C GLY A 52 57.19 27.67 -15.66
N PHE A 53 57.64 27.41 -14.43
CA PHE A 53 57.07 26.33 -13.61
C PHE A 53 55.61 26.60 -13.21
N VAL A 54 55.26 27.85 -12.89
CA VAL A 54 53.88 28.23 -12.57
C VAL A 54 52.97 28.10 -13.81
N VAL A 55 53.45 28.51 -14.98
CA VAL A 55 52.74 28.41 -16.25
C VAL A 55 52.59 26.96 -16.69
N VAL A 56 53.65 26.14 -16.59
CA VAL A 56 53.57 24.69 -16.86
C VAL A 56 52.60 24.03 -15.89
N GLY A 57 52.63 24.38 -14.61
CA GLY A 57 51.65 23.90 -13.63
C GLY A 57 50.22 24.32 -13.99
N PHE A 58 50.01 25.56 -14.43
CA PHE A 58 48.72 26.06 -14.90
C PHE A 58 48.26 25.35 -16.18
N VAL A 59 49.15 25.11 -17.13
CA VAL A 59 48.88 24.41 -18.39
C VAL A 59 48.54 22.95 -18.13
N VAL A 60 49.26 22.28 -17.22
CA VAL A 60 48.96 20.89 -16.82
C VAL A 60 47.63 20.82 -16.08
N MET A 61 47.34 21.74 -15.15
CA MET A 61 46.05 21.82 -14.48
C MET A 61 44.90 22.15 -15.45
N ALA A 62 45.14 23.05 -16.41
CA ALA A 62 44.18 23.38 -17.46
C ALA A 62 43.96 22.19 -18.40
N ALA A 63 45.01 21.46 -18.77
CA ALA A 63 44.94 20.26 -19.59
C ALA A 63 44.23 19.11 -18.85
N ILE A 64 44.46 18.93 -17.55
CA ILE A 64 43.71 17.96 -16.73
C ILE A 64 42.23 18.36 -16.64
N LYS A 65 41.91 19.65 -16.50
CA LYS A 65 40.53 20.13 -16.56
C LYS A 65 39.90 19.95 -17.95
N LEU A 66 40.66 20.19 -19.02
CA LEU A 66 40.18 20.03 -20.40
C LEU A 66 39.97 18.57 -20.77
N VAL A 67 40.93 17.70 -20.44
CA VAL A 67 40.84 16.26 -20.68
C VAL A 67 39.81 15.63 -19.75
N GLY A 68 39.75 16.05 -18.48
CA GLY A 68 38.69 15.64 -17.55
C GLY A 68 37.30 16.02 -18.05
N ALA A 69 37.13 17.24 -18.58
CA ALA A 69 35.87 17.69 -19.18
C ALA A 69 35.57 17.02 -20.55
N ALA A 70 36.59 16.58 -21.28
CA ALA A 70 36.42 15.92 -22.58
C ALA A 70 36.20 14.40 -22.48
N VAL A 71 36.68 13.76 -21.41
CA VAL A 71 36.56 12.30 -21.20
C VAL A 71 35.41 11.94 -20.24
N LEU A 72 34.86 12.91 -19.49
CA LEU A 72 33.55 12.73 -18.89
C LEU A 72 32.50 12.69 -20.02
N PRO A 73 31.72 11.61 -20.15
CA PRO A 73 30.72 11.51 -21.21
C PRO A 73 29.76 12.71 -21.14
N LYS A 74 29.72 13.50 -22.22
CA LYS A 74 28.85 14.68 -22.43
C LYS A 74 27.33 14.42 -22.30
N LYS A 75 26.90 13.26 -21.80
CA LYS A 75 25.50 12.86 -21.69
C LYS A 75 24.78 13.31 -20.42
N LEU A 76 25.40 14.11 -19.55
CA LEU A 76 24.76 14.62 -18.32
C LEU A 76 24.76 16.16 -18.18
N GLU A 77 24.97 16.93 -19.24
CA GLU A 77 24.85 18.40 -19.18
C GLU A 77 23.40 18.91 -19.32
N ALA A 78 22.44 18.04 -19.57
CA ALA A 78 21.03 18.41 -19.56
C ALA A 78 20.47 18.29 -18.14
N TYR A 79 20.22 19.45 -17.53
CA TYR A 79 19.72 19.66 -16.16
C TYR A 79 20.72 19.36 -15.03
N ASN A 80 21.59 20.34 -14.74
CA ASN A 80 22.22 20.51 -13.42
C ASN A 80 21.16 20.82 -12.35
N CYS A 81 20.33 19.85 -12.00
CA CYS A 81 19.42 20.00 -10.87
C CYS A 81 20.22 19.87 -9.56
N THR A 82 20.57 21.00 -8.98
CA THR A 82 21.36 21.09 -7.73
C THR A 82 20.49 21.16 -6.47
N THR A 83 19.17 21.02 -6.61
CA THR A 83 18.26 21.04 -5.46
C THR A 83 18.53 19.84 -4.56
N GLY A 84 18.31 19.99 -3.25
CA GLY A 84 18.48 18.87 -2.31
C GLY A 84 17.64 17.64 -2.68
N ALA A 85 16.43 17.85 -3.21
CA ALA A 85 15.56 16.80 -3.74
C ALA A 85 16.24 16.02 -4.88
N CYS A 86 16.80 16.73 -5.86
CA CYS A 86 17.49 16.10 -6.99
C CYS A 86 18.76 15.37 -6.58
N ILE A 87 19.53 15.89 -5.62
CA ILE A 87 20.74 15.21 -5.13
C ILE A 87 20.37 13.91 -4.41
N VAL A 88 19.37 13.95 -3.54
CA VAL A 88 18.88 12.74 -2.83
C VAL A 88 18.33 11.73 -3.82
N TYR A 89 17.54 12.18 -4.79
CA TYR A 89 16.94 11.31 -5.78
C TYR A 89 17.96 10.72 -6.76
N GLY A 90 18.89 11.54 -7.27
CA GLY A 90 19.99 11.09 -8.14
C GLY A 90 20.86 10.04 -7.46
N ARG A 91 21.08 10.13 -6.14
CA ARG A 91 21.75 9.08 -5.37
C ARG A 91 20.99 7.76 -5.42
N PHE A 92 19.67 7.77 -5.21
CA PHE A 92 18.86 6.54 -5.30
C PHE A 92 18.96 5.89 -6.68
N LEU A 93 18.96 6.67 -7.76
CA LEU A 93 19.12 6.14 -9.11
C LEU A 93 20.51 5.53 -9.32
N ILE A 94 21.58 6.24 -8.94
CA ILE A 94 22.97 5.75 -9.11
C ILE A 94 23.20 4.46 -8.33
N GLU A 95 22.58 4.33 -7.16
CA GLU A 95 22.64 3.14 -6.32
C GLU A 95 21.83 1.96 -6.87
N GLY A 96 20.84 2.17 -7.74
CA GLY A 96 20.03 1.11 -8.34
C GLY A 96 20.49 0.68 -9.75
N VAL A 97 20.84 1.67 -10.59
CA VAL A 97 21.01 1.50 -12.03
C VAL A 97 22.35 0.84 -12.38
N ARG A 98 22.32 -0.10 -13.33
CA ARG A 98 23.45 -0.78 -13.96
C ARG A 98 23.66 -0.28 -15.37
N ASP A 99 24.70 0.53 -15.56
CA ASP A 99 25.08 1.06 -16.87
C ASP A 99 25.66 -0.03 -17.80
N ASP A 100 26.02 -1.20 -17.25
CA ASP A 100 26.56 -2.34 -17.99
C ASP A 100 25.48 -3.27 -18.56
N VAL A 101 24.20 -2.99 -18.29
CA VAL A 101 23.05 -3.72 -18.84
C VAL A 101 22.26 -2.79 -19.74
N HIS A 102 22.05 -3.16 -21.00
CA HIS A 102 21.30 -2.34 -21.93
C HIS A 102 19.80 -2.34 -21.54
N PRO A 103 19.12 -1.17 -21.50
CA PRO A 103 17.70 -1.06 -21.17
C PRO A 103 16.78 -1.96 -22.00
N CYS A 104 17.15 -2.26 -23.24
CA CYS A 104 16.38 -3.10 -24.17
C CYS A 104 16.59 -4.61 -23.96
N ASP A 105 17.62 -5.03 -23.23
CA ASP A 105 17.91 -6.45 -22.98
C ASP A 105 17.21 -6.95 -21.71
N ASP A 106 17.29 -6.17 -20.64
CA ASP A 106 16.61 -6.40 -19.36
C ASP A 106 16.49 -5.09 -18.59
N PHE A 107 15.33 -4.44 -18.74
CA PHE A 107 15.12 -3.12 -18.14
C PHE A 107 15.08 -3.19 -16.61
N TYR A 108 14.54 -4.26 -16.04
CA TYR A 108 14.58 -4.49 -14.60
C TYR A 108 16.02 -4.63 -14.10
N LYS A 109 16.86 -5.44 -14.75
CA LYS A 109 18.26 -5.58 -14.35
C LYS A 109 19.04 -4.28 -14.60
N HIS A 110 18.68 -3.50 -15.62
CA HIS A 110 19.21 -2.16 -15.83
C HIS A 110 18.86 -1.21 -14.67
N VAL A 111 17.60 -1.18 -14.20
CA VAL A 111 17.16 -0.22 -13.16
C VAL A 111 17.42 -0.70 -11.72
N CYS A 112 17.24 -2.00 -11.47
CA CYS A 112 17.25 -2.63 -10.15
C CYS A 112 18.48 -3.49 -9.91
N GLY A 113 19.41 -3.62 -10.88
CA GLY A 113 20.49 -4.60 -10.79
C GLY A 113 21.53 -4.35 -9.70
N LYS A 114 21.56 -3.15 -9.10
CA LYS A 114 22.35 -2.84 -7.89
C LYS A 114 21.48 -2.74 -6.62
N TRP A 115 20.17 -2.95 -6.70
CA TRP A 115 19.31 -3.00 -5.51
C TRP A 115 19.82 -4.11 -4.57
N ASP A 116 20.38 -3.70 -3.43
CA ASP A 116 21.22 -4.52 -2.55
C ASP A 116 20.59 -5.88 -2.22
N VAL A 117 21.36 -6.94 -2.47
CA VAL A 117 20.99 -8.32 -2.14
C VAL A 117 20.78 -8.56 -0.64
N ASN A 118 21.32 -7.70 0.23
CA ASN A 118 21.01 -7.74 1.67
C ASN A 118 19.59 -7.27 1.99
N ARG A 119 18.87 -6.73 0.99
CA ARG A 119 17.43 -6.41 1.03
C ARG A 119 16.57 -7.46 0.30
N VAL A 120 17.12 -8.62 -0.05
CA VAL A 120 16.41 -9.69 -0.77
C VAL A 120 15.10 -10.03 -0.04
N GLY A 121 13.99 -9.88 -0.76
CA GLY A 121 12.64 -10.18 -0.27
C GLY A 121 11.83 -8.97 0.20
N ILE A 122 12.40 -7.77 0.22
CA ILE A 122 11.67 -6.53 0.54
C ILE A 122 11.57 -5.68 -0.74
N SER A 123 10.35 -5.36 -1.16
CA SER A 123 10.14 -4.45 -2.29
C SER A 123 10.57 -3.02 -1.95
N PHE A 124 10.88 -2.23 -2.96
CA PHE A 124 11.21 -0.81 -2.83
C PHE A 124 10.15 -0.06 -2.01
N LEU A 125 8.87 -0.34 -2.29
CA LEU A 125 7.76 0.31 -1.61
C LEU A 125 7.60 -0.17 -0.16
N ASP A 126 7.88 -1.44 0.13
CA ASP A 126 7.97 -1.92 1.51
C ASP A 126 9.07 -1.17 2.27
N TYR A 127 10.22 -0.92 1.65
CA TYR A 127 11.30 -0.13 2.23
C TYR A 127 10.88 1.32 2.53
N VAL A 128 10.21 2.01 1.59
CA VAL A 128 9.71 3.39 1.82
C VAL A 128 8.69 3.41 2.95
N ARG A 129 7.75 2.45 2.94
CA ARG A 129 6.75 2.30 3.98
C ARG A 129 7.39 2.08 5.35
N ASP A 130 8.37 1.20 5.45
CA ASP A 130 9.03 0.89 6.72
C ASP A 130 9.88 2.06 7.21
N ARG A 131 10.55 2.80 6.32
CA ARG A 131 11.23 4.05 6.66
C ARG A 131 10.27 5.10 7.24
N PHE A 132 9.07 5.23 6.66
CA PHE A 132 8.04 6.11 7.20
C PHE A 132 7.63 5.67 8.61
N TYR A 133 7.31 4.38 8.80
CA TYR A 133 6.94 3.89 10.12
C TYR A 133 8.06 4.03 11.14
N HIS A 134 9.34 3.90 10.75
CA HIS A 134 10.45 4.19 11.65
C HIS A 134 10.42 5.62 12.18
N ALA A 135 10.14 6.61 11.33
CA ALA A 135 10.00 8.00 11.76
C ALA A 135 8.79 8.20 12.68
N VAL A 136 7.65 7.58 12.35
CA VAL A 136 6.43 7.63 13.18
C VAL A 136 6.66 6.97 14.55
N VAL A 137 7.33 5.81 14.60
CA VAL A 137 7.70 5.11 15.83
C VAL A 137 8.60 5.99 16.70
N GLN A 138 9.60 6.65 16.11
CA GLN A 138 10.47 7.57 16.86
C GLN A 138 9.69 8.74 17.44
N ALA A 139 8.80 9.36 16.67
CA ALA A 139 7.93 10.43 17.16
C ALA A 139 7.00 9.95 18.29
N ALA A 140 6.41 8.77 18.15
CA ALA A 140 5.55 8.17 19.16
C ALA A 140 6.33 7.84 20.45
N ARG A 141 7.58 7.39 20.36
CA ARG A 141 8.48 7.16 21.51
C ARG A 141 9.02 8.44 22.15
N ALA A 142 9.05 9.55 21.42
CA ALA A 142 9.45 10.85 21.95
C ALA A 142 8.30 11.64 22.61
N THR A 143 7.05 11.31 22.28
CA THR A 143 5.86 12.05 22.77
C THR A 143 5.70 11.96 24.29
N GLU A 144 5.66 13.07 25.02
CA GLU A 144 5.33 13.02 26.45
C GLU A 144 3.84 12.75 26.65
N ILE A 145 3.49 11.73 27.44
CA ILE A 145 2.10 11.29 27.61
C ILE A 145 1.67 11.61 29.05
N PRO A 146 0.75 12.57 29.25
CA PRO A 146 0.22 12.87 30.58
C PRO A 146 -0.66 11.71 31.07
N ARG A 147 -0.74 11.55 32.39
CA ARG A 147 -1.61 10.54 33.02
C ARG A 147 -3.10 10.85 32.85
N VAL A 148 -3.45 12.12 32.79
CA VAL A 148 -4.84 12.61 32.71
C VAL A 148 -4.92 13.68 31.62
N GLY A 149 -6.01 13.70 30.87
CA GLY A 149 -6.26 14.71 29.83
C GLY A 149 -5.45 14.45 28.56
N GLN A 150 -5.35 13.20 28.14
CA GLN A 150 -4.64 12.83 26.92
C GLN A 150 -5.37 13.39 25.70
N THR A 151 -4.63 14.08 24.84
CA THR A 151 -5.10 14.47 23.50
C THR A 151 -5.21 13.22 22.60
N PRO A 152 -5.89 13.30 21.44
CA PRO A 152 -5.88 12.21 20.46
C PRO A 152 -4.47 11.73 20.09
N ALA A 153 -3.51 12.65 19.92
CA ALA A 153 -2.12 12.31 19.67
C ALA A 153 -1.46 11.58 20.86
N HIS A 154 -1.72 12.02 22.10
CA HIS A 154 -1.24 11.32 23.30
C HIS A 154 -1.83 9.90 23.39
N LYS A 155 -3.13 9.73 23.13
CA LYS A 155 -3.80 8.43 23.11
C LYS A 155 -3.21 7.51 22.04
N ALA A 156 -3.02 8.01 20.82
CA ALA A 156 -2.39 7.25 19.73
C ALA A 156 -0.95 6.80 20.09
N ALA A 157 -0.14 7.69 20.66
CA ALA A 157 1.20 7.36 21.13
C ALA A 157 1.16 6.35 22.30
N GLN A 158 0.20 6.47 23.22
CA GLN A 158 0.04 5.56 24.36
C GLN A 158 -0.39 4.16 23.90
N PHE A 159 -1.30 4.07 22.92
CA PHE A 159 -1.68 2.81 22.30
C PHE A 159 -0.45 2.10 21.71
N PHE A 160 0.29 2.81 20.86
CA PHE A 160 1.51 2.32 20.26
C PHE A 160 2.52 1.82 21.30
N ARG A 161 2.83 2.62 22.32
CA ARG A 161 3.78 2.23 23.37
C ARG A 161 3.32 1.03 24.16
N SER A 162 2.03 0.96 24.49
CA SER A 162 1.51 -0.22 25.19
C SER A 162 1.72 -1.49 24.37
N CYS A 163 1.56 -1.44 23.04
CA CYS A 163 1.85 -2.54 22.12
C CYS A 163 3.35 -2.88 22.04
N ASP A 164 4.20 -1.86 21.93
CA ASP A 164 5.64 -2.01 21.77
C ASP A 164 6.28 -2.59 23.06
N ASP A 165 5.82 -2.13 24.23
CA ASP A 165 6.22 -2.56 25.57
C ASP A 165 5.85 -4.03 25.89
N VAL A 166 5.02 -4.69 25.07
CA VAL A 166 4.68 -6.11 25.23
C VAL A 166 5.93 -6.99 25.19
N LEU A 167 6.96 -6.60 24.43
CA LEU A 167 8.19 -7.37 24.40
C LEU A 167 8.95 -7.37 25.74
N ASP A 168 8.60 -6.47 26.66
CA ASP A 168 9.23 -6.37 27.96
C ASP A 168 8.31 -6.84 29.11
N ARG A 169 7.10 -7.33 28.81
CA ARG A 169 6.12 -7.80 29.80
C ARG A 169 5.33 -8.99 29.29
N ASP A 170 5.08 -9.97 30.16
CA ASP A 170 4.18 -11.07 29.81
C ASP A 170 2.71 -10.65 29.96
N GLN A 171 1.99 -10.62 28.84
CA GLN A 171 0.56 -10.31 28.75
C GLN A 171 -0.29 -11.50 28.28
N SER A 172 0.27 -12.72 28.33
CA SER A 172 -0.41 -13.93 27.85
C SER A 172 -1.72 -14.20 28.60
N GLY A 173 -1.76 -13.91 29.91
CA GLY A 173 -2.96 -14.04 30.73
C GLY A 173 -4.08 -13.06 30.34
N GLU A 174 -3.74 -11.81 30.06
CA GLU A 174 -4.73 -10.82 29.59
C GLU A 174 -5.22 -11.14 28.18
N ALA A 175 -4.34 -11.64 27.30
CA ALA A 175 -4.68 -12.10 25.95
C ALA A 175 -5.73 -13.22 26.00
N MET A 176 -5.50 -14.23 26.82
CA MET A 176 -6.47 -15.31 26.98
C MET A 176 -7.75 -14.84 27.65
N THR A 177 -7.67 -13.92 28.61
CA THR A 177 -8.86 -13.34 29.23
C THR A 177 -9.71 -12.61 28.19
N ALA A 178 -9.09 -11.86 27.29
CA ALA A 178 -9.77 -11.17 26.19
C ALA A 178 -10.43 -12.17 25.21
N LEU A 179 -9.69 -13.18 24.76
CA LEU A 179 -10.21 -14.23 23.87
C LEU A 179 -11.39 -15.01 24.51
N ASN A 180 -11.23 -15.45 25.76
CA ASN A 180 -12.22 -16.24 26.48
C ASN A 180 -13.55 -15.49 26.64
N LYS A 181 -13.55 -14.16 26.68
CA LYS A 181 -14.75 -13.34 26.86
C LYS A 181 -15.79 -13.56 25.76
N GLY A 182 -15.36 -13.81 24.51
CA GLY A 182 -16.27 -14.18 23.42
C GLY A 182 -16.23 -15.66 23.06
N GLY A 183 -15.89 -16.51 24.03
CA GLY A 183 -15.91 -17.96 23.85
C GLY A 183 -14.77 -18.49 22.99
N ILE A 184 -13.75 -17.69 22.66
CA ILE A 184 -12.52 -18.19 22.05
C ILE A 184 -11.66 -18.76 23.16
N THR A 185 -11.77 -20.07 23.37
CA THR A 185 -11.02 -20.77 24.41
C THR A 185 -9.77 -21.40 23.83
N TRP A 186 -8.78 -21.69 24.69
CA TRP A 186 -7.76 -22.65 24.29
C TRP A 186 -8.46 -23.94 23.83
N PRO A 187 -8.00 -24.60 22.75
CA PRO A 187 -8.59 -25.85 22.29
C PRO A 187 -8.58 -26.89 23.43
N HIS A 188 -9.69 -27.03 24.16
CA HIS A 188 -9.88 -28.02 25.24
C HIS A 188 -11.28 -28.63 25.19
N GLU A 189 -11.49 -29.75 25.89
CA GLU A 189 -12.70 -30.58 25.83
C GLU A 189 -13.90 -30.10 26.65
N ASP A 190 -13.71 -29.18 27.61
CA ASP A 190 -14.74 -28.87 28.62
C ASP A 190 -15.40 -27.49 28.48
N ALA A 191 -15.11 -26.75 27.41
CA ALA A 191 -15.98 -25.63 27.07
C ALA A 191 -17.35 -26.21 26.69
N GLY A 192 -18.43 -25.73 27.33
CA GLY A 192 -19.79 -26.06 26.91
C GLY A 192 -19.97 -25.89 25.40
N GLU A 193 -21.05 -26.42 24.83
CA GLU A 193 -21.32 -26.44 23.38
C GLU A 193 -20.85 -25.15 22.67
N PRO A 194 -19.68 -25.18 22.00
CA PRO A 194 -19.03 -23.97 21.52
C PRO A 194 -19.71 -23.50 20.24
N ASP A 195 -19.84 -22.17 20.08
CA ASP A 195 -20.44 -21.58 18.89
C ASP A 195 -19.37 -20.96 17.98
N VAL A 196 -19.24 -21.52 16.78
CA VAL A 196 -18.23 -21.09 15.79
C VAL A 196 -18.51 -19.67 15.27
N LEU A 197 -19.78 -19.29 15.05
CA LEU A 197 -20.12 -17.95 14.58
C LEU A 197 -19.83 -16.92 15.66
N ALA A 198 -20.20 -17.20 16.92
CA ALA A 198 -19.90 -16.32 18.04
C ALA A 198 -18.41 -16.02 18.15
N ALA A 199 -17.57 -17.07 18.04
CA ALA A 199 -16.12 -16.94 18.07
C ALA A 199 -15.59 -16.09 16.89
N ILE A 200 -16.10 -16.31 15.67
CA ILE A 200 -15.71 -15.53 14.48
C ILE A 200 -16.08 -14.06 14.63
N PHE A 201 -17.29 -13.76 15.10
CA PHE A 201 -17.74 -12.39 15.33
C PHE A 201 -16.93 -11.72 16.42
N HIS A 202 -16.72 -12.37 17.57
CA HIS A 202 -15.90 -11.81 18.63
C HIS A 202 -14.46 -11.52 18.15
N ALA A 203 -13.85 -12.47 17.43
CA ALA A 203 -12.51 -12.29 16.89
C ALA A 203 -12.45 -11.11 15.91
N SER A 204 -13.34 -11.06 14.92
CA SER A 204 -13.29 -10.07 13.84
C SER A 204 -13.81 -8.69 14.26
N ILE A 205 -14.95 -8.67 14.95
CA ILE A 205 -15.62 -7.46 15.39
C ILE A 205 -14.94 -7.00 16.66
N ASP A 206 -15.16 -7.62 17.82
CA ASP A 206 -14.73 -7.08 19.12
C ASP A 206 -13.21 -6.95 19.29
N LEU A 207 -12.43 -7.87 18.72
CA LEU A 207 -10.97 -7.89 18.87
C LEU A 207 -10.21 -7.41 17.63
N PHE A 208 -10.85 -7.21 16.48
CA PHE A 208 -10.16 -6.88 15.22
C PHE A 208 -9.02 -7.87 14.88
N LEU A 209 -9.25 -9.13 15.20
CA LEU A 209 -8.39 -10.29 14.97
C LEU A 209 -9.12 -11.31 14.09
N PRO A 210 -9.38 -10.99 12.80
CA PRO A 210 -10.07 -11.95 11.94
C PRO A 210 -9.18 -13.20 11.79
N ALA A 211 -9.60 -14.34 12.33
CA ALA A 211 -8.76 -15.54 12.38
C ALA A 211 -8.80 -16.36 11.07
N VAL A 212 -10.02 -16.68 10.60
CA VAL A 212 -10.26 -17.52 9.41
C VAL A 212 -11.22 -16.82 8.46
N VAL A 213 -12.37 -16.41 8.98
CA VAL A 213 -13.35 -15.56 8.29
C VAL A 213 -13.27 -14.17 8.90
N HIS A 214 -13.09 -13.17 8.05
CA HIS A 214 -13.19 -11.77 8.43
C HIS A 214 -14.63 -11.31 8.25
N VAL A 215 -15.23 -10.90 9.36
CA VAL A 215 -16.52 -10.24 9.40
C VAL A 215 -16.30 -8.75 9.61
N SER A 216 -16.88 -7.92 8.76
CA SER A 216 -16.93 -6.47 8.99
C SER A 216 -18.33 -5.95 8.75
N LEU A 217 -18.75 -5.00 9.59
CA LEU A 217 -20.04 -4.33 9.50
C LEU A 217 -19.80 -2.92 8.98
N ILE A 218 -20.56 -2.56 7.96
CA ILE A 218 -20.50 -1.27 7.29
C ILE A 218 -21.88 -0.67 7.40
N VAL A 219 -22.00 0.51 7.98
CA VAL A 219 -23.25 1.26 7.90
C VAL A 219 -23.20 2.10 6.62
N GLU A 220 -24.29 2.17 5.88
CA GLU A 220 -24.42 3.01 4.69
C GLU A 220 -25.44 4.13 4.95
N GLY A 221 -25.48 5.12 4.04
CA GLY A 221 -26.50 6.16 4.06
C GLY A 221 -27.91 5.59 4.18
N ALA A 222 -28.80 6.29 4.89
CA ALA A 222 -30.14 5.84 5.28
C ALA A 222 -30.18 4.69 6.32
N GLY A 223 -29.05 4.37 6.98
CA GLY A 223 -29.01 3.38 8.07
C GLY A 223 -29.08 1.93 7.60
N GLN A 224 -28.85 1.68 6.31
CA GLN A 224 -28.66 0.33 5.78
C GLN A 224 -27.37 -0.25 6.33
N ILE A 225 -27.38 -1.51 6.75
CA ILE A 225 -26.19 -2.17 7.29
C ILE A 225 -25.74 -3.20 6.28
N ARG A 226 -24.48 -3.13 5.86
CA ARG A 226 -23.86 -4.12 5.01
C ARG A 226 -22.91 -5.00 5.82
N LEU A 227 -23.20 -6.29 5.84
CA LEU A 227 -22.34 -7.32 6.40
C LEU A 227 -21.38 -7.81 5.31
N HIS A 228 -20.09 -7.56 5.50
CA HIS A 228 -19.05 -8.10 4.63
C HIS A 228 -18.47 -9.37 5.24
N LEU A 229 -18.50 -10.45 4.46
CA LEU A 229 -17.89 -11.73 4.78
C LEU A 229 -16.78 -12.01 3.77
N ARG A 230 -15.56 -12.20 4.25
CA ARG A 230 -14.41 -12.53 3.39
C ARG A 230 -13.43 -13.43 4.11
N ARG A 231 -12.53 -14.07 3.36
CA ARG A 231 -11.38 -14.75 3.96
C ARG A 231 -10.53 -13.75 4.74
N ALA A 232 -10.08 -14.13 5.94
CA ALA A 232 -9.13 -13.33 6.70
C ALA A 232 -7.76 -13.34 6.02
N HIS A 233 -7.09 -12.19 5.93
CA HIS A 233 -5.74 -12.14 5.32
C HIS A 233 -4.68 -12.83 6.18
N SER A 234 -4.81 -12.70 7.51
CA SER A 234 -4.01 -13.41 8.53
C SER A 234 -4.04 -14.93 8.32
N TYR A 235 -5.14 -15.48 7.81
CA TYR A 235 -5.29 -16.90 7.52
C TYR A 235 -4.20 -17.40 6.56
N ASP A 236 -3.97 -16.69 5.44
CA ASP A 236 -3.01 -17.11 4.42
C ASP A 236 -1.59 -17.12 4.99
N THR A 237 -1.21 -16.04 5.68
CA THR A 237 0.10 -15.89 6.31
C THR A 237 0.33 -16.97 7.39
N LEU A 238 -0.68 -17.26 8.22
CA LEU A 238 -0.58 -18.28 9.26
C LEU A 238 -0.54 -19.69 8.67
N ALA A 239 -1.36 -19.98 7.65
CA ALA A 239 -1.35 -21.27 6.96
C ALA A 239 -0.01 -21.54 6.26
N GLU A 240 0.62 -20.52 5.68
CA GLU A 240 1.97 -20.62 5.12
C GLU A 240 3.03 -20.85 6.19
N LYS A 241 2.98 -20.09 7.29
CA LYS A 241 3.87 -20.29 8.44
C LYS A 241 3.76 -21.71 8.98
N GLN A 242 2.55 -22.22 9.13
CA GLN A 242 2.31 -23.57 9.63
C GLN A 242 2.82 -24.64 8.67
N ALA A 243 2.55 -24.52 7.37
CA ALA A 243 3.09 -25.44 6.38
C ALA A 243 4.62 -25.50 6.45
N ARG A 244 5.27 -24.34 6.64
CA ARG A 244 6.72 -24.26 6.86
C ARG A 244 7.16 -24.92 8.16
N LEU A 245 6.48 -24.65 9.28
CA LEU A 245 6.79 -25.27 10.57
C LEU A 245 6.64 -26.79 10.54
N MET A 246 5.60 -27.31 9.87
CA MET A 246 5.41 -28.74 9.67
C MET A 246 6.51 -29.35 8.79
N ALA A 247 6.87 -28.70 7.68
CA ALA A 247 7.95 -29.16 6.80
C ALA A 247 9.31 -29.21 7.51
N LEU A 248 9.55 -28.32 8.48
CA LEU A 248 10.77 -28.27 9.28
C LEU A 248 10.73 -29.15 10.54
N GLY A 249 9.62 -29.85 10.83
CA GLY A 249 9.46 -30.60 12.08
C GLY A 249 9.45 -29.73 13.35
N GLN A 250 9.07 -28.45 13.22
CA GLN A 250 9.07 -27.46 14.31
C GLN A 250 7.67 -27.18 14.89
N PHE A 251 6.64 -27.84 14.36
CA PHE A 251 5.25 -27.60 14.78
C PHE A 251 5.02 -27.92 16.27
N ASP A 252 5.50 -29.06 16.75
CA ASP A 252 5.29 -29.49 18.15
C ASP A 252 5.92 -28.51 19.13
N ARG A 253 7.16 -28.07 18.86
CA ARG A 253 7.85 -27.05 19.65
C ARG A 253 7.07 -25.74 19.68
N TYR A 254 6.50 -25.33 18.53
CA TYR A 254 5.70 -24.12 18.47
C TYR A 254 4.39 -24.24 19.26
N PHE A 255 3.70 -25.37 19.13
CA PHE A 255 2.49 -25.66 19.88
C PHE A 255 2.75 -25.65 21.39
N GLU A 256 3.78 -26.37 21.84
CA GLU A 256 4.14 -26.44 23.26
C GLU A 256 4.52 -25.07 23.83
N LEU A 257 5.19 -24.24 23.04
CA LEU A 257 5.49 -22.87 23.42
C LEU A 257 4.21 -22.05 23.63
N LEU A 258 3.25 -22.11 22.69
CA LEU A 258 1.95 -21.44 22.85
C LEU A 258 1.18 -21.98 24.05
N ARG A 259 1.20 -23.31 24.24
CA ARG A 259 0.53 -23.98 25.36
C ARG A 259 1.09 -23.52 26.71
N ALA A 260 2.41 -23.46 26.84
CA ALA A 260 3.07 -23.04 28.07
C ALA A 260 2.75 -21.59 28.46
N ASN A 261 2.51 -20.72 27.48
CA ASN A 261 2.20 -19.30 27.70
C ASN A 261 0.71 -19.04 27.92
N PHE A 262 -0.18 -19.79 27.24
CA PHE A 262 -1.62 -19.51 27.24
C PHE A 262 -2.45 -20.46 28.09
N VAL A 263 -1.93 -21.63 28.46
CA VAL A 263 -2.62 -22.59 29.31
C VAL A 263 -2.01 -22.59 30.68
N SER A 264 -2.80 -22.24 31.71
CA SER A 264 -2.41 -22.47 33.09
C SER A 264 -2.00 -23.94 33.28
N GLN A 265 -0.87 -24.18 33.96
CA GLN A 265 -0.14 -25.46 33.98
C GLN A 265 -0.93 -26.71 34.42
N ASN A 266 -2.18 -26.57 34.89
CA ASN A 266 -2.93 -27.64 35.55
C ASN A 266 -4.15 -28.20 34.79
N ARG A 267 -4.43 -27.82 33.52
CA ARG A 267 -5.77 -28.09 32.95
C ARG A 267 -5.91 -28.47 31.46
N SER A 268 -4.87 -28.85 30.71
CA SER A 268 -5.09 -29.30 29.31
C SER A 268 -4.67 -30.75 29.02
N SER A 269 -5.64 -31.54 28.54
CA SER A 269 -5.46 -32.90 28.00
C SER A 269 -5.37 -32.93 26.46
N VAL A 270 -5.56 -31.80 25.78
CA VAL A 270 -5.56 -31.79 24.30
C VAL A 270 -4.17 -32.07 23.79
N SER A 271 -4.07 -33.17 23.04
CA SER A 271 -2.84 -33.63 22.44
C SER A 271 -2.43 -32.69 21.29
N ILE A 272 -1.12 -32.50 21.11
CA ILE A 272 -0.56 -31.80 19.94
C ILE A 272 -1.07 -32.48 18.66
N GLU A 273 -1.17 -33.81 18.71
CA GLU A 273 -1.60 -34.68 17.63
C GLU A 273 -3.00 -34.32 17.14
N ASP A 274 -3.94 -34.00 18.03
CA ASP A 274 -5.30 -33.61 17.67
C ASP A 274 -5.31 -32.25 16.95
N THR A 275 -4.56 -31.27 17.45
CA THR A 275 -4.47 -29.95 16.80
C THR A 275 -3.80 -30.07 15.44
N ALA A 276 -2.67 -30.78 15.37
CA ALA A 276 -1.97 -31.05 14.13
C ALA A 276 -2.83 -31.85 13.14
N ARG A 277 -3.74 -32.70 13.62
CA ARG A 277 -4.67 -33.46 12.80
C ARG A 277 -5.71 -32.54 12.15
N TRP A 278 -6.36 -31.66 12.90
CA TRP A 278 -7.33 -30.73 12.32
C TRP A 278 -6.67 -29.78 11.32
N GLU A 279 -5.47 -29.29 11.63
CA GLU A 279 -4.69 -28.46 10.71
C GLU A 279 -4.42 -29.16 9.38
N ARG A 280 -3.93 -30.40 9.42
CA ARG A 280 -3.67 -31.20 8.21
C ARG A 280 -4.93 -31.53 7.42
N MET A 281 -6.10 -31.56 8.07
CA MET A 281 -7.37 -31.86 7.43
C MET A 281 -8.05 -30.61 6.83
N ILE A 282 -8.16 -29.53 7.60
CA ILE A 282 -8.97 -28.35 7.27
C ILE A 282 -8.20 -27.38 6.38
N THR A 283 -6.93 -27.11 6.71
CA THR A 283 -6.14 -26.07 6.05
C THR A 283 -5.94 -26.33 4.56
N PRO A 284 -5.60 -27.55 4.09
CA PRO A 284 -5.48 -27.80 2.66
C PRO A 284 -6.79 -27.61 1.88
N GLU A 285 -7.93 -28.02 2.46
CA GLU A 285 -9.23 -27.88 1.83
C GLU A 285 -9.63 -26.41 1.70
N LEU A 286 -9.47 -25.60 2.75
CA LEU A 286 -9.70 -24.16 2.69
C LEU A 286 -8.74 -23.46 1.72
N ARG A 287 -7.45 -23.85 1.68
CA ARG A 287 -6.46 -23.28 0.75
C ARG A 287 -6.76 -23.59 -0.72
N ARG A 288 -7.38 -24.74 -1.03
CA ARG A 288 -7.76 -25.09 -2.41
C ARG A 288 -8.67 -24.00 -3.02
N TYR A 289 -9.59 -23.46 -2.22
CA TYR A 289 -10.51 -22.40 -2.64
C TYR A 289 -10.00 -20.99 -2.35
N ALA A 290 -8.85 -20.86 -1.68
CA ALA A 290 -8.24 -19.57 -1.41
C ALA A 290 -7.65 -18.91 -2.67
N SER A 291 -7.12 -19.71 -3.59
CA SER A 291 -6.50 -19.23 -4.83
C SER A 291 -7.53 -18.69 -5.86
N ASN A 292 -8.77 -19.18 -5.79
CA ASN A 292 -9.90 -18.76 -6.63
C ASN A 292 -10.74 -17.67 -5.97
N ALA A 293 -10.20 -16.95 -4.98
CA ALA A 293 -10.97 -15.92 -4.28
C ALA A 293 -11.43 -14.87 -5.28
N GLU A 294 -12.71 -14.95 -5.65
CA GLU A 294 -13.41 -13.94 -6.40
C GLU A 294 -13.22 -12.61 -5.66
N THR A 295 -12.51 -11.69 -6.31
CA THR A 295 -12.38 -10.31 -5.84
C THR A 295 -13.72 -9.58 -5.87
N VAL A 296 -14.67 -10.09 -6.65
CA VAL A 296 -16.03 -9.59 -6.74
C VAL A 296 -16.88 -10.16 -5.61
N GLY A 297 -17.48 -9.27 -4.83
CA GLY A 297 -18.42 -9.64 -3.79
C GLY A 297 -19.76 -10.03 -4.39
N VAL A 298 -20.35 -11.14 -3.93
CA VAL A 298 -21.72 -11.54 -4.26
C VAL A 298 -22.66 -10.99 -3.19
N SER A 299 -23.66 -10.21 -3.62
CA SER A 299 -24.73 -9.75 -2.74
C SER A 299 -25.74 -10.87 -2.51
N VAL A 300 -26.05 -11.17 -1.25
CA VAL A 300 -27.07 -12.14 -0.84
C VAL A 300 -27.95 -11.56 0.26
N THR A 301 -29.19 -12.04 0.35
CA THR A 301 -30.08 -11.72 1.47
C THR A 301 -29.64 -12.46 2.73
N MET A 302 -30.02 -11.96 3.90
CA MET A 302 -29.79 -12.66 5.16
C MET A 302 -30.40 -14.08 5.15
N GLU A 303 -31.59 -14.23 4.55
CA GLU A 303 -32.24 -15.54 4.42
C GLU A 303 -31.44 -16.50 3.53
N GLN A 304 -30.88 -16.01 2.42
CA GLN A 304 -30.01 -16.81 1.56
C GLN A 304 -28.73 -17.24 2.29
N LEU A 305 -28.12 -16.34 3.06
CA LEU A 305 -26.97 -16.65 3.90
C LEU A 305 -27.31 -17.73 4.94
N GLU A 306 -28.39 -17.55 5.69
CA GLU A 306 -28.85 -18.50 6.72
C GLU A 306 -29.23 -19.86 6.12
N SER A 307 -29.83 -19.88 4.92
CA SER A 307 -30.14 -21.10 4.19
C SER A 307 -28.86 -21.83 3.75
N ALA A 308 -27.88 -21.09 3.23
CA ALA A 308 -26.60 -21.64 2.77
C ALA A 308 -25.75 -22.19 3.93
N THR A 309 -25.86 -21.62 5.13
CA THR A 309 -25.12 -22.06 6.32
C THR A 309 -25.97 -22.89 7.29
N ARG A 310 -27.19 -23.29 6.90
CA ARG A 310 -28.15 -23.96 7.79
C ARG A 310 -27.57 -25.26 8.36
N GLY A 311 -27.75 -25.45 9.67
CA GLY A 311 -27.30 -26.65 10.38
C GLY A 311 -25.78 -26.75 10.54
N SER A 312 -25.04 -25.68 10.18
CA SER A 312 -23.60 -25.63 10.38
C SER A 312 -23.23 -25.03 11.73
N THR A 313 -24.08 -24.18 12.31
CA THR A 313 -23.85 -23.53 13.62
C THR A 313 -25.12 -23.47 14.45
N ARG A 314 -24.98 -23.45 15.77
CA ARG A 314 -26.09 -23.30 16.71
C ARG A 314 -26.75 -21.93 16.62
N TRP A 315 -25.98 -20.85 16.53
CA TRP A 315 -26.52 -19.51 16.36
C TRP A 315 -26.89 -19.26 14.91
N THR A 316 -27.94 -18.46 14.72
CA THR A 316 -28.23 -17.85 13.43
C THR A 316 -27.33 -16.64 13.22
N TRP A 317 -27.13 -16.25 11.95
CA TRP A 317 -26.42 -15.01 11.64
C TRP A 317 -27.10 -13.80 12.27
N ARG A 318 -28.44 -13.80 12.31
CA ARG A 318 -29.22 -12.75 12.98
C ARG A 318 -28.92 -12.67 14.48
N ASP A 319 -28.80 -13.80 15.17
CA ASP A 319 -28.44 -13.81 16.60
C ASP A 319 -27.04 -13.22 16.82
N ALA A 320 -26.07 -13.61 15.99
CA ALA A 320 -24.70 -13.11 16.09
C ALA A 320 -24.64 -11.59 15.83
N ILE A 321 -25.34 -11.11 14.81
CA ILE A 321 -25.41 -9.68 14.46
C ILE A 321 -26.13 -8.88 15.55
N GLY A 322 -27.29 -9.36 16.00
CA GLY A 322 -28.11 -8.68 17.00
C GLY A 322 -27.40 -8.49 18.33
N ARG A 323 -26.50 -9.42 18.71
CA ARG A 323 -25.66 -9.24 19.91
C ARG A 323 -24.63 -8.12 19.79
N HIS A 324 -24.07 -7.91 18.60
CA HIS A 324 -23.01 -6.92 18.38
C HIS A 324 -23.57 -5.53 18.04
N LEU A 325 -24.70 -5.47 17.33
CA LEU A 325 -25.35 -4.21 16.93
C LEU A 325 -26.46 -3.76 17.90
N GLY A 326 -26.87 -4.62 18.83
CA GLY A 326 -28.01 -4.37 19.70
C GLY A 326 -29.34 -4.28 18.93
N ASN A 327 -30.35 -3.68 19.56
CA ASN A 327 -31.71 -3.53 19.01
C ASN A 327 -31.79 -2.61 17.77
N ALA A 328 -30.70 -1.96 17.38
CA ALA A 328 -30.66 -1.00 16.27
C ALA A 328 -30.81 -1.65 14.89
N SER A 329 -30.75 -2.98 14.80
CA SER A 329 -30.92 -3.71 13.55
C SER A 329 -32.34 -4.28 13.43
N SER A 330 -33.28 -3.51 12.88
CA SER A 330 -34.42 -4.16 12.26
C SER A 330 -33.87 -5.00 11.10
N ASN A 331 -34.15 -6.30 11.16
CA ASN A 331 -33.58 -7.35 10.32
C ASN A 331 -33.76 -7.18 8.80
N GLU A 332 -34.55 -6.19 8.37
CA GLU A 332 -34.92 -5.91 6.99
C GLU A 332 -33.87 -5.08 6.23
N ASN A 333 -32.98 -4.38 6.94
CA ASN A 333 -32.02 -3.47 6.32
C ASN A 333 -30.59 -4.03 6.19
N VAL A 334 -30.39 -5.34 6.38
CA VAL A 334 -29.06 -5.96 6.30
C VAL A 334 -28.79 -6.55 4.91
N VAL A 335 -27.84 -5.98 4.18
CA VAL A 335 -27.31 -6.54 2.93
C VAL A 335 -26.05 -7.33 3.22
N VAL A 336 -25.95 -8.57 2.74
CA VAL A 336 -24.75 -9.38 2.94
C VAL A 336 -23.93 -9.39 1.67
N MET A 337 -22.66 -8.98 1.74
CA MET A 337 -21.69 -9.14 0.66
C MET A 337 -20.69 -10.22 1.02
N ILE A 338 -20.59 -11.25 0.16
CA ILE A 338 -19.65 -12.36 0.33
C ILE A 338 -18.54 -12.24 -0.71
N PHE A 339 -17.29 -12.07 -0.26
CA PHE A 339 -16.10 -12.08 -1.11
C PHE A 339 -15.42 -13.45 -0.99
N GLY A 340 -15.33 -14.17 -2.11
CA GLY A 340 -14.86 -15.55 -2.14
C GLY A 340 -15.90 -16.55 -1.63
N LYS A 341 -17.08 -16.59 -2.27
CA LYS A 341 -18.19 -17.46 -1.88
C LYS A 341 -17.79 -18.93 -1.72
N ALA A 342 -16.98 -19.46 -2.65
CA ALA A 342 -16.49 -20.84 -2.59
C ALA A 342 -15.69 -21.15 -1.31
N PHE A 343 -14.92 -20.19 -0.79
CA PHE A 343 -14.21 -20.34 0.47
C PHE A 343 -15.19 -20.45 1.65
N LEU A 344 -16.21 -19.58 1.67
CA LEU A 344 -17.21 -19.57 2.74
C LEU A 344 -18.07 -20.84 2.72
N ASP A 345 -18.52 -21.27 1.54
CA ASP A 345 -19.26 -22.53 1.36
C ASP A 345 -18.43 -23.73 1.87
N THR A 346 -17.13 -23.75 1.54
CA THR A 346 -16.22 -24.80 2.00
C THR A 346 -16.04 -24.77 3.52
N PHE A 347 -15.87 -23.59 4.11
CA PHE A 347 -15.76 -23.43 5.55
C PHE A 347 -16.97 -24.02 6.28
N PHE A 348 -18.19 -23.67 5.89
CA PHE A 348 -19.40 -24.20 6.53
C PHE A 348 -19.65 -25.67 6.21
N ASN A 349 -19.27 -26.14 5.03
CA ASN A 349 -19.29 -27.57 4.74
C ASN A 349 -18.36 -28.35 5.69
N LEU A 350 -17.15 -27.85 5.95
CA LEU A 350 -16.23 -28.45 6.92
C LEU A 350 -16.80 -28.42 8.34
N THR A 351 -17.53 -27.37 8.74
CA THR A 351 -18.26 -27.32 10.01
C THR A 351 -19.31 -28.41 10.13
N ARG A 352 -20.07 -28.67 9.05
CA ARG A 352 -21.06 -29.75 9.03
C ARG A 352 -20.41 -31.14 9.06
N VAL A 353 -19.30 -31.34 8.37
CA VAL A 353 -18.60 -32.65 8.27
C VAL A 353 -17.84 -32.99 9.54
N HIS A 354 -17.16 -32.02 10.15
CA HIS A 354 -16.29 -32.23 11.32
C HIS A 354 -16.95 -31.84 12.65
N GLY A 355 -18.09 -31.16 12.60
CA GLY A 355 -18.83 -30.65 13.75
C GLY A 355 -18.32 -29.29 14.23
N GLU A 356 -19.21 -28.53 14.90
CA GLU A 356 -18.92 -27.20 15.43
C GLU A 356 -17.72 -27.18 16.39
N ARG A 357 -17.59 -28.21 17.24
CA ARG A 357 -16.49 -28.29 18.19
C ARG A 357 -15.12 -28.34 17.50
N ALA A 358 -14.97 -29.10 16.41
CA ALA A 358 -13.70 -29.17 15.69
C ALA A 358 -13.37 -27.85 15.00
N MET A 359 -14.35 -27.22 14.36
CA MET A 359 -14.16 -25.92 13.70
C MET A 359 -13.94 -24.78 14.68
N HIS A 360 -14.60 -24.82 15.85
CA HIS A 360 -14.38 -23.84 16.91
C HIS A 360 -12.95 -23.91 17.44
N ARG A 361 -12.42 -25.11 17.66
CA ARG A 361 -11.01 -25.32 18.03
C ARG A 361 -10.07 -24.79 16.96
N TYR A 362 -10.38 -25.03 15.68
CA TYR A 362 -9.60 -24.52 14.56
C TYR A 362 -9.57 -22.98 14.52
N VAL A 363 -10.74 -22.33 14.61
CA VAL A 363 -10.84 -20.85 14.67
C VAL A 363 -10.10 -20.30 15.89
N SER A 364 -10.28 -20.93 17.05
CA SER A 364 -9.63 -20.52 18.28
C SER A 364 -8.11 -20.63 18.21
N TRP A 365 -7.61 -21.73 17.63
CA TRP A 365 -6.19 -21.94 17.41
C TRP A 365 -5.57 -20.87 16.48
N TYR A 366 -6.26 -20.46 15.42
CA TYR A 366 -5.81 -19.35 14.58
C TYR A 366 -5.82 -18.01 15.30
N ALA A 367 -6.87 -17.72 16.09
CA ALA A 367 -6.94 -16.49 16.89
C ALA A 367 -5.80 -16.41 17.92
N VAL A 368 -5.50 -17.53 18.61
CA VAL A 368 -4.38 -17.65 19.55
C VAL A 368 -3.04 -17.40 18.85
N GLN A 369 -2.81 -18.01 17.68
CA GLN A 369 -1.57 -17.79 16.94
C GLN A 369 -1.40 -16.35 16.47
N ASP A 370 -2.48 -15.69 16.07
CA ASP A 370 -2.42 -14.31 15.59
C ASP A 370 -2.15 -13.31 16.72
N ILE A 371 -2.78 -13.51 17.88
CA ILE A 371 -2.56 -12.66 19.06
C ILE A 371 -1.21 -12.93 19.75
N ALA A 372 -0.63 -14.13 19.59
CA ALA A 372 0.58 -14.57 20.29
C ALA A 372 1.76 -13.58 20.18
N LYS A 373 1.96 -12.98 19.00
CA LYS A 373 3.04 -11.99 18.78
C LYS A 373 2.88 -10.71 19.62
N TYR A 374 1.71 -10.50 20.21
CA TYR A 374 1.38 -9.39 21.10
C TYR A 374 1.20 -9.81 22.56
N ALA A 375 1.61 -11.01 22.96
CA ALA A 375 1.54 -11.46 24.34
C ALA A 375 2.87 -11.29 25.08
N ASN A 376 3.99 -11.73 24.49
CA ASN A 376 5.33 -11.55 25.06
C ASN A 376 6.45 -11.73 24.02
N LEU A 377 7.69 -11.51 24.46
CA LEU A 377 8.89 -11.62 23.61
C LEU A 377 9.14 -13.03 23.09
N GLU A 378 8.96 -14.07 23.89
CA GLU A 378 9.26 -15.45 23.48
C GLU A 378 8.36 -15.88 22.30
N LEU A 379 7.07 -15.54 22.39
CA LEU A 379 6.10 -15.78 21.31
C LEU A 379 6.40 -14.91 20.08
N ALA A 380 6.83 -13.66 20.27
CA ALA A 380 7.27 -12.80 19.18
C ALA A 380 8.53 -13.35 18.49
N ILE A 381 9.54 -13.82 19.23
CA ILE A 381 10.75 -14.47 18.69
C ILE A 381 10.35 -15.66 17.83
N ASN A 382 9.44 -16.50 18.30
CA ASN A 382 8.98 -17.63 17.50
C ASN A 382 8.21 -17.17 16.25
N HIS A 383 7.41 -16.11 16.37
CA HIS A 383 6.65 -15.57 15.24
C HIS A 383 7.56 -15.00 14.14
N TYR A 384 8.55 -14.20 14.51
CA TYR A 384 9.45 -13.49 13.59
C TYR A 384 10.74 -14.27 13.27
N GLY A 385 11.10 -15.27 14.06
CA GLY A 385 12.25 -16.16 13.84
C GLY A 385 13.54 -15.78 14.57
N SER A 386 13.67 -14.55 15.10
CA SER A 386 14.80 -14.13 15.94
C SER A 386 14.40 -12.96 16.84
N GLU A 387 15.17 -12.72 17.91
CA GLU A 387 14.96 -11.57 18.80
C GLU A 387 15.17 -10.24 18.09
N ASP A 388 16.24 -10.11 17.30
CA ASP A 388 16.52 -8.89 16.54
C ASP A 388 15.40 -8.57 15.56
N LEU A 389 14.87 -9.58 14.85
CA LEU A 389 13.75 -9.37 13.95
C LEU A 389 12.48 -9.07 14.73
N ALA A 390 12.23 -9.76 15.85
CA ALA A 390 11.08 -9.48 16.69
C ALA A 390 11.09 -8.03 17.16
N ARG A 391 12.18 -7.52 17.73
CA ARG A 391 12.26 -6.14 18.22
C ARG A 391 12.12 -5.09 17.10
N ARG A 392 12.68 -5.34 15.90
CA ARG A 392 12.55 -4.40 14.78
C ARG A 392 11.16 -4.42 14.13
N VAL A 393 10.67 -5.61 13.82
CA VAL A 393 9.45 -5.81 13.04
C VAL A 393 8.20 -5.61 13.91
N HIS A 394 8.24 -6.00 15.19
CA HIS A 394 7.14 -5.79 16.13
C HIS A 394 6.77 -4.32 16.27
N SER A 395 7.73 -3.42 16.43
CA SER A 395 7.45 -1.98 16.50
C SER A 395 6.75 -1.48 15.23
N ILE A 396 7.13 -1.97 14.05
CA ILE A 396 6.45 -1.61 12.79
C ILE A 396 5.03 -2.20 12.75
N HIS A 397 4.82 -3.44 13.21
CA HIS A 397 3.49 -4.03 13.31
C HIS A 397 2.60 -3.28 14.30
N CYS A 398 3.13 -2.88 15.46
CA CYS A 398 2.44 -2.04 16.43
C CYS A 398 2.09 -0.69 15.81
N ALA A 399 3.01 -0.04 15.10
CA ALA A 399 2.74 1.21 14.39
C ALA A 399 1.61 1.08 13.36
N ARG A 400 1.61 0.00 12.57
CA ARG A 400 0.53 -0.31 11.62
C ARG A 400 -0.79 -0.55 12.35
N LEU A 401 -0.80 -1.38 13.39
CA LEU A 401 -2.00 -1.65 14.19
C LEU A 401 -2.57 -0.37 14.83
N THR A 402 -1.70 0.51 15.31
CA THR A 402 -2.08 1.84 15.78
C THR A 402 -2.77 2.61 14.66
N GLU A 403 -2.15 2.77 13.49
CA GLU A 403 -2.79 3.44 12.35
C GLU A 403 -4.14 2.80 11.97
N MET A 404 -4.28 1.47 12.07
CA MET A 404 -5.55 0.80 11.77
C MET A 404 -6.67 1.12 12.77
N LEU A 405 -6.35 1.26 14.04
CA LEU A 405 -7.35 1.38 15.11
C LEU A 405 -7.59 2.82 15.56
N VAL A 406 -6.56 3.65 15.57
CA VAL A 406 -6.62 5.06 16.01
C VAL A 406 -6.48 6.04 14.84
N GLY A 407 -6.41 5.50 13.63
CA GLY A 407 -6.40 6.28 12.40
C GLY A 407 -5.14 7.14 12.24
N VAL A 408 -5.32 8.23 11.51
CA VAL A 408 -4.19 9.05 11.06
C VAL A 408 -3.65 9.97 12.17
N SER A 409 -4.33 10.09 13.31
CA SER A 409 -3.83 10.84 14.48
C SER A 409 -2.43 10.37 14.92
N PHE A 410 -2.11 9.11 14.67
CA PHE A 410 -0.78 8.54 14.94
C PHE A 410 0.31 9.05 13.98
N ALA A 411 -0.03 9.19 12.70
CA ALA A 411 0.90 9.61 11.64
C ALA A 411 0.95 11.14 11.45
N LEU A 412 -0.01 11.87 12.02
CA LEU A 412 -0.23 13.29 11.76
C LEU A 412 1.00 14.18 12.03
N PRO A 413 1.78 14.01 13.12
CA PRO A 413 2.99 14.79 13.32
C PRO A 413 3.99 14.61 12.18
N GLN A 414 4.20 13.37 11.73
CA GLN A 414 5.12 13.06 10.64
C GLN A 414 4.62 13.61 9.30
N LEU A 415 3.31 13.51 9.04
CA LEU A 415 2.66 14.06 7.85
C LEU A 415 2.80 15.58 7.77
N ARG A 416 2.58 16.30 8.88
CA ARG A 416 2.71 17.77 8.94
C ARG A 416 4.13 18.22 8.64
N MET A 417 5.14 17.44 9.00
CA MET A 417 6.53 17.71 8.66
C MET A 417 6.87 17.40 7.19
N SER A 418 6.13 16.49 6.56
CA SER A 418 6.50 15.96 5.25
C SER A 418 5.72 16.56 4.07
N LEU A 419 4.50 17.05 4.30
CA LEU A 419 3.63 17.57 3.23
C LEU A 419 3.53 19.11 3.30
N SER A 420 4.25 19.79 2.40
CA SER A 420 4.11 21.24 2.22
C SER A 420 2.83 21.60 1.44
N ALA A 421 2.40 22.86 1.51
CA ALA A 421 1.26 23.33 0.69
C ALA A 421 1.52 23.21 -0.82
N ASP A 422 2.78 23.36 -1.26
CA ASP A 422 3.18 23.16 -2.65
C ASP A 422 3.14 21.69 -3.07
N ALA A 423 3.62 20.79 -2.20
CA ALA A 423 3.48 19.35 -2.37
C ALA A 423 2.01 18.99 -2.56
N ALA A 424 1.15 19.56 -1.72
CA ALA A 424 -0.27 19.34 -1.75
C ALA A 424 -0.91 19.79 -3.09
N ARG A 425 -0.66 21.03 -3.51
CA ARG A 425 -1.12 21.55 -4.81
C ARG A 425 -0.65 20.69 -5.98
N THR A 426 0.60 20.25 -5.95
CA THR A 426 1.20 19.41 -7.01
C THR A 426 0.49 18.06 -7.10
N ILE A 427 0.28 17.37 -5.98
CA ILE A 427 -0.44 16.08 -5.95
C ILE A 427 -1.87 16.24 -6.47
N SER A 428 -2.57 17.32 -6.08
CA SER A 428 -3.93 17.60 -6.53
C SER A 428 -3.99 17.76 -8.04
N SER A 429 -3.09 18.57 -8.60
CA SER A 429 -2.98 18.77 -10.04
C SER A 429 -2.65 17.47 -10.78
N MET A 430 -1.70 16.67 -10.28
CA MET A 430 -1.36 15.38 -10.88
C MET A 430 -2.55 14.43 -10.91
N ALA A 431 -3.28 14.31 -9.79
CA ALA A 431 -4.42 13.41 -9.71
C ALA A 431 -5.58 13.84 -10.62
N GLN A 432 -5.82 15.14 -10.80
CA GLN A 432 -6.79 15.66 -11.78
C GLN A 432 -6.39 15.29 -13.21
N ILE A 433 -5.12 15.48 -13.57
CA ILE A 433 -4.60 15.14 -14.91
C ILE A 433 -4.70 13.63 -15.15
N VAL A 434 -4.22 12.83 -14.20
CA VAL A 434 -4.28 11.36 -14.25
C VAL A 434 -5.72 10.87 -14.38
N ALA A 435 -6.66 11.44 -13.61
CA ALA A 435 -8.08 11.08 -13.70
C ALA A 435 -8.68 11.43 -15.07
N LEU A 436 -8.39 12.64 -15.59
CA LEU A 436 -8.87 13.08 -16.90
C LEU A 436 -8.37 12.15 -18.02
N VAL A 437 -7.08 11.85 -18.03
CA VAL A 437 -6.46 11.00 -19.05
C VAL A 437 -6.93 9.55 -18.92
N THR A 438 -7.10 9.04 -17.70
CA THR A 438 -7.65 7.70 -17.47
C THR A 438 -9.07 7.59 -18.02
N ASP A 439 -9.94 8.59 -17.78
CA ASP A 439 -11.30 8.60 -18.32
C ASP A 439 -11.30 8.65 -19.87
N ASP A 440 -10.44 9.45 -20.49
CA ASP A 440 -10.34 9.54 -21.96
C ASP A 440 -9.88 8.21 -22.58
N HIS A 441 -8.89 7.53 -21.98
CA HIS A 441 -8.44 6.19 -22.40
C HIS A 441 -9.51 5.11 -22.21
N LEU A 442 -10.25 5.15 -21.09
CA LEU A 442 -11.35 4.20 -20.84
C LEU A 442 -12.51 4.41 -21.83
N ASN A 443 -12.83 5.65 -22.19
CA ASN A 443 -13.92 5.99 -23.11
C ASN A 443 -13.54 5.72 -24.58
N SER A 444 -12.30 5.99 -24.98
CA SER A 444 -11.83 5.73 -26.37
C SER A 444 -11.83 4.24 -26.71
N ARG A 445 -11.43 3.38 -25.76
CA ARG A 445 -11.51 1.91 -25.94
C ARG A 445 -12.94 1.39 -26.05
N GLN A 446 -13.90 2.03 -25.37
CA GLN A 446 -15.32 1.63 -25.47
C GLN A 446 -15.90 1.95 -26.84
N ASN A 447 -15.60 3.12 -27.39
CA ASN A 447 -16.13 3.53 -28.70
C ASN A 447 -15.60 2.69 -29.88
N GLY A 448 -14.53 1.92 -29.68
CA GLY A 448 -14.03 0.96 -30.66
C GLY A 448 -14.85 -0.33 -30.79
N THR A 449 -15.71 -0.65 -29.82
CA THR A 449 -16.43 -1.95 -29.81
C THR A 449 -17.81 -2.00 -29.13
N LEU A 450 -18.27 -1.00 -28.38
CA LEU A 450 -19.59 -1.03 -27.73
C LEU A 450 -20.05 0.36 -27.27
N GLY A 451 -20.87 1.05 -28.07
CA GLY A 451 -21.47 2.33 -27.70
C GLY A 451 -22.84 2.16 -27.07
N SER A 452 -23.03 2.52 -25.79
CA SER A 452 -24.32 3.04 -25.25
C SER A 452 -24.35 3.51 -23.77
N LEU A 453 -23.25 3.53 -22.98
CA LEU A 453 -23.34 3.81 -21.53
C LEU A 453 -22.88 5.21 -21.06
N THR A 454 -22.61 6.12 -21.98
CA THR A 454 -22.08 7.46 -21.64
C THR A 454 -23.14 8.48 -21.18
N ALA A 455 -24.44 8.21 -21.33
CA ALA A 455 -25.49 9.18 -21.05
C ALA A 455 -25.84 9.35 -19.55
N GLU A 456 -25.76 8.31 -18.71
CA GLU A 456 -26.08 8.43 -17.27
C GLU A 456 -24.97 9.09 -16.42
N ARG A 457 -23.77 9.27 -16.98
CA ARG A 457 -22.60 9.79 -16.25
C ARG A 457 -22.51 11.32 -16.21
N SER A 458 -23.30 12.06 -17.00
CA SER A 458 -23.25 13.54 -17.02
C SER A 458 -24.06 14.20 -15.90
N ASP A 459 -25.15 13.58 -15.45
CA ASP A 459 -26.08 14.26 -14.52
C ASP A 459 -25.57 14.30 -13.07
N ALA A 460 -24.80 13.29 -12.64
CA ALA A 460 -24.21 13.27 -11.30
C ALA A 460 -23.07 14.28 -11.08
N SER A 461 -22.50 14.86 -12.15
CA SER A 461 -21.38 15.81 -12.05
C SER A 461 -21.83 17.25 -11.83
N SER A 462 -23.08 17.59 -12.14
CA SER A 462 -23.57 18.97 -12.08
C SER A 462 -23.78 19.50 -10.65
N HIS A 463 -23.74 18.65 -9.63
CA HIS A 463 -23.97 19.02 -8.22
C HIS A 463 -22.67 19.12 -7.39
N ALA A 464 -21.51 18.78 -7.97
CA ALA A 464 -20.22 18.86 -7.26
C ALA A 464 -19.55 20.24 -7.36
N ASP A 465 -19.86 21.03 -8.39
CA ASP A 465 -19.16 22.28 -8.70
C ASP A 465 -19.50 23.47 -7.75
N GLU A 466 -20.60 23.40 -7.01
CA GLU A 466 -21.06 24.53 -6.16
C GLU A 466 -20.38 24.62 -4.78
N ARG A 467 -19.58 23.62 -4.37
CA ARG A 467 -18.85 23.62 -3.08
C ARG A 467 -17.38 24.05 -3.15
N SER A 468 -16.87 24.41 -4.33
CA SER A 468 -15.46 24.78 -4.57
C SER A 468 -15.12 26.26 -4.26
N GLY A 469 -15.76 26.89 -3.27
CA GLY A 469 -15.48 28.27 -2.88
C GLY A 469 -14.30 28.41 -1.90
N ASP A 470 -13.16 28.90 -2.39
CA ASP A 470 -12.00 29.62 -1.79
C ASP A 470 -11.50 29.43 -0.33
N ASN A 471 -12.11 28.59 0.52
CA ASN A 471 -11.64 28.30 1.87
C ASN A 471 -11.12 26.85 1.99
N ALA A 472 -10.16 26.48 1.14
CA ALA A 472 -9.45 25.19 1.18
C ALA A 472 -8.43 25.09 2.35
N THR A 473 -8.84 25.49 3.55
CA THR A 473 -8.20 25.16 4.83
C THR A 473 -8.84 23.91 5.48
N ALA A 474 -9.61 23.14 4.70
CA ALA A 474 -10.31 21.96 5.17
C ALA A 474 -9.31 20.88 5.63
N GLU A 475 -9.05 20.82 6.93
CA GLU A 475 -8.61 19.59 7.59
C GLU A 475 -9.50 18.44 7.11
N LEU A 476 -8.92 17.31 6.68
CA LEU A 476 -9.76 16.28 6.07
C LEU A 476 -10.82 15.79 7.06
N PRO A 477 -12.07 15.60 6.62
CA PRO A 477 -13.15 15.06 7.45
C PRO A 477 -12.74 13.78 8.19
N ALA A 478 -12.02 12.87 7.51
CA ALA A 478 -11.51 11.64 8.11
C ALA A 478 -10.48 11.87 9.24
N PHE A 479 -9.72 12.97 9.22
CA PHE A 479 -8.84 13.34 10.33
C PHE A 479 -9.65 13.77 11.55
N ARG A 480 -10.67 14.60 11.32
CA ARG A 480 -11.54 15.11 12.38
C ARG A 480 -12.33 13.98 13.03
N SER A 481 -12.93 13.09 12.24
CA SER A 481 -13.66 11.95 12.79
C SER A 481 -12.75 11.07 13.66
N SER A 482 -11.55 10.70 13.20
CA SER A 482 -10.61 9.90 14.01
C SER A 482 -10.17 10.64 15.29
N GLU A 483 -9.89 11.95 15.21
CA GLU A 483 -9.55 12.74 16.39
C GLU A 483 -10.72 12.87 17.36
N ASP A 484 -11.93 13.09 16.86
CA ASP A 484 -13.15 13.25 17.64
C ASP A 484 -13.55 11.94 18.31
N ALA A 485 -13.44 10.83 17.58
CA ALA A 485 -13.65 9.48 18.10
C ALA A 485 -12.67 9.18 19.25
N LEU A 486 -11.40 9.60 19.13
CA LEU A 486 -10.41 9.48 20.20
C LEU A 486 -10.62 10.48 21.35
N LYS A 487 -11.25 11.64 21.14
CA LYS A 487 -11.59 12.55 22.24
C LYS A 487 -12.58 11.89 23.20
N ASN A 488 -13.48 11.07 22.68
CA ASN A 488 -14.58 10.46 23.43
C ASN A 488 -14.21 9.23 24.26
N ILE A 489 -12.96 8.75 24.18
CA ILE A 489 -12.48 7.67 25.07
C ILE A 489 -11.79 8.17 26.32
N SER A 490 -11.82 7.33 27.36
CA SER A 490 -10.97 7.50 28.53
C SER A 490 -9.49 7.54 28.13
N ASP A 491 -8.68 8.16 28.99
CA ASP A 491 -7.23 8.12 28.85
C ASP A 491 -6.74 6.67 28.78
N MET A 492 -5.81 6.41 27.86
CA MET A 492 -5.28 5.08 27.64
C MET A 492 -4.28 4.71 28.73
N SER A 493 -4.30 3.44 29.12
CA SER A 493 -3.45 2.88 30.18
C SER A 493 -2.11 2.40 29.63
N LYS A 494 -1.26 1.82 30.49
CA LYS A 494 -0.03 1.14 30.04
C LYS A 494 -0.26 -0.30 29.56
N ALA A 495 -1.44 -0.86 29.75
CA ALA A 495 -1.78 -2.23 29.35
C ALA A 495 -2.29 -2.24 27.91
N PHE A 496 -1.72 -3.10 27.07
CA PHE A 496 -1.99 -3.08 25.64
C PHE A 496 -3.40 -3.54 25.30
N LEU A 497 -3.79 -4.73 25.77
CA LEU A 497 -5.06 -5.33 25.35
C LEU A 497 -6.30 -4.55 25.79
N PRO A 498 -6.39 -3.99 27.01
CA PRO A 498 -7.48 -3.08 27.33
C PRO A 498 -7.54 -1.88 26.38
N ASN A 499 -6.39 -1.32 26.01
CA ASN A 499 -6.34 -0.22 25.05
C ASN A 499 -6.74 -0.67 23.63
N TRP A 500 -6.40 -1.91 23.22
CA TRP A 500 -6.81 -2.49 21.94
C TRP A 500 -8.32 -2.58 21.87
N ILE A 501 -8.94 -3.25 22.83
CA ILE A 501 -10.40 -3.42 22.88
C ILE A 501 -11.09 -2.05 22.87
N LEU A 502 -10.57 -1.10 23.65
CA LEU A 502 -11.08 0.27 23.67
C LEU A 502 -10.96 0.96 22.31
N ALA A 503 -9.78 0.95 21.69
CA ALA A 503 -9.54 1.59 20.39
C ALA A 503 -10.40 0.97 19.28
N ASN A 504 -10.55 -0.35 19.29
CA ASN A 504 -11.39 -1.03 18.31
C ASN A 504 -12.89 -0.72 18.49
N LYS A 505 -13.37 -0.62 19.74
CA LYS A 505 -14.75 -0.20 20.01
C LYS A 505 -15.03 1.21 19.46
N VAL A 506 -14.08 2.13 19.59
CA VAL A 506 -14.17 3.47 18.99
C VAL A 506 -14.27 3.39 17.48
N ARG A 507 -13.37 2.63 16.85
CA ARG A 507 -13.36 2.44 15.40
C ARG A 507 -14.70 1.92 14.88
N GLN A 508 -15.33 1.00 15.61
CA GLN A 508 -16.66 0.48 15.27
C GLN A 508 -17.76 1.53 15.41
N ASN A 509 -17.72 2.35 16.46
CA ASN A 509 -18.71 3.41 16.66
C ASN A 509 -18.58 4.52 15.61
N ASP A 510 -17.35 4.91 15.28
CA ASP A 510 -17.04 5.92 14.25
C ASP A 510 -17.47 5.47 12.86
N ALA A 511 -17.32 4.17 12.56
CA ALA A 511 -17.84 3.57 11.33
C ALA A 511 -19.39 3.66 11.21
N GLY A 512 -20.10 3.97 12.29
CA GLY A 512 -21.55 4.18 12.29
C GLY A 512 -22.00 5.63 12.07
N GLU A 513 -21.20 6.63 12.44
CA GLU A 513 -21.60 8.06 12.38
C GLU A 513 -21.22 8.75 11.06
N ASP A 514 -20.08 8.40 10.45
CA ASP A 514 -19.57 9.07 9.23
C ASP A 514 -20.29 8.63 7.93
N THR A 515 -21.29 7.75 8.04
CA THR A 515 -22.03 7.17 6.93
C THR A 515 -23.27 7.99 6.56
N ALA A 516 -23.68 8.94 7.41
CA ALA A 516 -24.60 10.03 7.03
C ALA A 516 -23.99 10.99 5.99
N LEU A 517 -22.66 10.95 5.80
CA LEU A 517 -21.91 11.70 4.79
C LEU A 517 -21.08 10.79 3.87
N GLY A 518 -21.46 9.53 3.63
CA GLY A 518 -20.85 8.70 2.56
C GLY A 518 -19.33 8.47 2.66
N VAL A 519 -18.68 8.73 3.81
CA VAL A 519 -17.24 8.56 4.00
C VAL A 519 -17.01 7.30 4.82
N GLU A 520 -17.00 6.16 4.14
CA GLU A 520 -16.73 4.87 4.77
C GLU A 520 -15.21 4.69 4.97
N VAL A 521 -14.75 4.65 6.23
CA VAL A 521 -13.32 4.58 6.58
C VAL A 521 -12.86 3.12 6.68
N ASN A 522 -12.33 2.56 5.59
CA ASN A 522 -11.75 1.22 5.61
C ASN A 522 -10.23 1.28 5.82
N PHE A 523 -9.81 1.03 7.06
CA PHE A 523 -8.41 0.82 7.40
C PHE A 523 -7.99 -0.60 7.03
N THR A 524 -7.22 -0.72 5.94
CA THR A 524 -6.40 -1.88 5.49
C THR A 524 -6.90 -2.74 4.33
N MET A 525 -6.21 -2.56 3.21
CA MET A 525 -5.83 -3.57 2.22
C MET A 525 -4.44 -3.20 1.64
N PRO A 526 -3.71 -4.16 1.03
CA PRO A 526 -2.30 -4.02 0.64
C PRO A 526 -2.05 -3.14 -0.60
N ALA A 527 -3.09 -2.56 -1.20
CA ALA A 527 -2.90 -1.60 -2.28
C ALA A 527 -2.26 -0.32 -1.74
N LEU A 528 -1.21 0.11 -2.43
CA LEU A 528 -0.38 1.26 -2.08
C LEU A 528 -1.22 2.55 -2.08
N ALA A 529 -2.15 2.65 -3.03
CA ALA A 529 -3.27 3.60 -3.06
C ALA A 529 -4.61 2.83 -3.00
N ASN A 530 -5.54 3.29 -2.15
CA ASN A 530 -6.82 2.61 -1.93
C ASN A 530 -7.91 3.24 -2.81
N SER A 531 -8.55 2.43 -3.65
CA SER A 531 -9.81 2.80 -4.33
C SER A 531 -11.01 2.37 -3.48
N ARG A 532 -11.94 3.29 -3.17
CA ARG A 532 -13.18 2.96 -2.45
C ARG A 532 -14.31 2.62 -3.42
N PHE A 533 -14.80 1.39 -3.36
CA PHE A 533 -15.89 0.90 -4.21
C PHE A 533 -17.19 1.70 -4.03
N TYR A 534 -17.55 2.07 -2.78
CA TYR A 534 -18.79 2.78 -2.49
C TYR A 534 -18.66 4.31 -2.55
N GLY A 535 -17.47 4.86 -2.30
CA GLY A 535 -17.24 6.31 -2.26
C GLY A 535 -16.69 6.93 -3.55
N ARG A 536 -16.35 6.13 -4.58
CA ARG A 536 -15.60 6.59 -5.78
C ARG A 536 -14.38 7.47 -5.47
N THR A 537 -13.75 7.23 -4.31
CA THR A 537 -12.62 8.02 -3.84
C THR A 537 -11.34 7.22 -3.97
N VAL A 538 -10.28 7.91 -4.38
CA VAL A 538 -8.90 7.41 -4.31
C VAL A 538 -8.24 8.07 -3.11
N SER A 539 -7.76 7.25 -2.17
CA SER A 539 -7.03 7.72 -0.99
C SER A 539 -5.57 7.31 -1.10
N LEU A 540 -4.68 8.30 -0.97
CA LEU A 540 -3.24 8.09 -0.96
C LEU A 540 -2.77 7.80 0.46
N ARG A 541 -1.89 6.80 0.60
CA ARG A 541 -1.23 6.53 1.87
C ARG A 541 -0.21 7.62 2.19
N PRO A 542 -0.05 8.00 3.47
CA PRO A 542 0.95 8.97 3.92
C PRO A 542 2.36 8.73 3.39
N TRP A 543 2.81 7.48 3.31
CA TRP A 543 4.18 7.17 2.90
C TRP A 543 4.37 7.21 1.37
N LEU A 544 3.30 7.24 0.56
CA LEU A 544 3.40 7.44 -0.88
C LEU A 544 3.73 8.88 -1.28
N VAL A 545 3.47 9.84 -0.39
CA VAL A 545 3.81 11.26 -0.64
C VAL A 545 5.24 11.59 -0.22
N LEU A 546 6.07 10.59 0.02
CA LEU A 546 7.44 10.73 0.50
C LEU A 546 8.47 10.39 -0.58
N PRO A 547 9.69 10.95 -0.48
CA PRO A 547 10.78 10.57 -1.36
C PRO A 547 11.11 9.08 -1.23
N PRO A 548 11.45 8.42 -2.35
CA PRO A 548 11.51 8.93 -3.72
C PRO A 548 10.22 8.71 -4.52
N VAL A 549 9.13 8.19 -3.92
CA VAL A 549 7.84 8.00 -4.62
C VAL A 549 7.29 9.34 -5.11
N PHE A 550 7.38 10.36 -4.25
CA PHE A 550 7.02 11.72 -4.56
C PHE A 550 7.97 12.70 -3.88
N THR A 551 8.44 13.70 -4.61
CA THR A 551 9.20 14.82 -4.02
C THR A 551 8.89 16.08 -4.80
N PRO A 552 8.30 17.11 -4.18
CA PRO A 552 7.97 18.34 -4.89
C PRO A 552 9.22 18.97 -5.49
N GLY A 553 9.10 19.48 -6.72
CA GLY A 553 10.21 20.10 -7.45
C GLY A 553 11.10 19.12 -8.24
N LEU A 554 10.84 17.80 -8.20
CA LEU A 554 11.43 16.89 -9.19
C LEU A 554 10.82 17.12 -10.58
N PRO A 555 11.56 16.82 -11.66
CA PRO A 555 11.02 16.79 -13.01
C PRO A 555 9.73 15.97 -13.12
N PRO A 556 8.75 16.39 -13.95
CA PRO A 556 7.46 15.71 -14.09
C PRO A 556 7.60 14.22 -14.39
N GLY A 557 8.58 13.80 -15.18
CA GLY A 557 8.80 12.38 -15.48
C GLY A 557 8.94 11.51 -14.22
N PHE A 558 9.64 11.99 -13.18
CA PHE A 558 9.75 11.27 -11.91
C PHE A 558 8.45 11.30 -11.10
N LEU A 559 7.71 12.41 -11.12
CA LEU A 559 6.45 12.52 -10.40
C LEU A 559 5.40 11.56 -10.97
N TYR A 560 5.27 11.52 -12.29
CA TYR A 560 4.32 10.64 -12.98
C TYR A 560 4.75 9.17 -12.94
N GLY A 561 6.05 8.87 -13.14
CA GLY A 561 6.57 7.52 -12.96
C GLY A 561 6.43 6.99 -11.53
N GLY A 562 6.47 7.89 -10.54
CA GLY A 562 6.28 7.60 -9.12
C GLY A 562 4.81 7.59 -8.72
N LEU A 563 4.41 8.58 -7.93
CA LEU A 563 3.03 8.75 -7.45
C LEU A 563 1.97 8.71 -8.55
N GLY A 564 2.25 9.23 -9.74
CA GLY A 564 1.32 9.16 -10.87
C GLY A 564 0.90 7.72 -11.19
N SER A 565 1.84 6.78 -11.16
CA SER A 565 1.53 5.37 -11.46
C SER A 565 0.67 4.69 -10.41
N GLU A 566 0.81 5.10 -9.15
CA GLU A 566 -0.03 4.62 -8.04
C GLU A 566 -1.45 5.20 -8.14
N LEU A 567 -1.57 6.47 -8.56
CA LEU A 567 -2.86 7.09 -8.86
C LEU A 567 -3.58 6.37 -10.01
N VAL A 568 -2.88 6.11 -11.11
CA VAL A 568 -3.44 5.36 -12.25
C VAL A 568 -3.88 3.97 -11.82
N SER A 569 -3.03 3.25 -11.08
CA SER A 569 -3.34 1.89 -10.58
C SER A 569 -4.59 1.89 -9.69
N ALA A 570 -4.74 2.90 -8.81
CA ALA A 570 -5.94 3.03 -7.99
C ALA A 570 -7.20 3.37 -8.80
N LEU A 571 -7.10 4.20 -9.83
CA LEU A 571 -8.25 4.52 -10.69
C LEU A 571 -8.69 3.31 -11.52
N ILE A 572 -7.76 2.53 -12.04
CA ILE A 572 -8.07 1.29 -12.75
C ILE A 572 -8.73 0.30 -11.80
N ALA A 573 -8.19 0.12 -10.59
CA ALA A 573 -8.82 -0.73 -9.58
C ALA A 573 -10.24 -0.24 -9.25
N LEU A 574 -10.47 1.07 -9.21
CA LEU A 574 -11.80 1.63 -9.00
C LEU A 574 -12.78 1.29 -10.15
N ASP A 575 -12.35 1.45 -11.41
CA ASP A 575 -13.17 1.14 -12.59
C ASP A 575 -13.41 -0.37 -12.74
N ALA A 576 -12.37 -1.19 -12.54
CA ALA A 576 -12.44 -2.64 -12.61
C ALA A 576 -13.38 -3.24 -11.54
N ASN A 577 -13.42 -2.63 -10.36
CA ASN A 577 -14.37 -3.04 -9.33
C ASN A 577 -15.81 -2.63 -9.69
N HIS A 578 -16.01 -1.42 -10.26
CA HIS A 578 -17.34 -0.93 -10.66
C HIS A 578 -17.97 -1.78 -11.77
N ARG A 579 -17.19 -2.09 -12.80
CA ARG A 579 -17.65 -2.90 -13.92
C ARG A 579 -17.67 -4.35 -13.46
N GLU A 580 -18.86 -4.85 -13.11
CA GLU A 580 -19.08 -6.27 -12.80
C GLU A 580 -18.24 -7.15 -13.73
N SER A 581 -17.27 -7.86 -13.13
CA SER A 581 -16.13 -8.48 -13.84
C SER A 581 -16.51 -9.47 -14.94
N GLU A 582 -17.78 -9.88 -15.01
CA GLU A 582 -18.28 -10.82 -16.00
C GLU A 582 -18.11 -10.31 -17.44
N SER A 583 -18.30 -9.02 -17.71
CA SER A 583 -18.24 -8.49 -19.07
C SER A 583 -16.81 -8.50 -19.64
N TRP A 584 -15.83 -8.08 -18.85
CA TRP A 584 -14.42 -8.06 -19.26
C TRP A 584 -13.81 -9.46 -19.37
N MET A 585 -14.13 -10.37 -18.44
CA MET A 585 -13.62 -11.74 -18.50
C MET A 585 -14.17 -12.53 -19.68
N LYS A 586 -15.43 -12.27 -20.09
CA LYS A 586 -16.04 -12.92 -21.25
C LYS A 586 -15.56 -12.35 -22.60
N GLN A 587 -15.13 -11.08 -22.65
CA GLN A 587 -14.80 -10.39 -23.92
C GLN A 587 -13.31 -10.30 -24.27
N GLY A 588 -12.38 -10.64 -23.38
CA GLY A 588 -10.92 -10.62 -23.65
C GLY A 588 -10.40 -11.68 -24.65
N GLY A 589 -11.28 -12.36 -25.39
CA GLY A 589 -10.98 -13.54 -26.20
C GLY A 589 -10.56 -13.25 -27.64
N ASN A 590 -9.39 -12.65 -27.85
CA ASN A 590 -8.64 -12.76 -29.13
C ASN A 590 -7.11 -12.93 -28.93
N GLY A 591 -6.64 -13.00 -27.68
CA GLY A 591 -5.24 -13.34 -27.38
C GLY A 591 -4.96 -14.85 -27.51
N PRO A 592 -3.69 -15.27 -27.66
CA PRO A 592 -3.33 -16.68 -27.76
C PRO A 592 -3.91 -17.46 -26.58
N THR A 593 -4.61 -18.56 -26.88
CA THR A 593 -5.36 -19.40 -25.93
C THR A 593 -4.48 -20.09 -24.88
N SER A 594 -3.15 -19.99 -25.00
CA SER A 594 -2.17 -20.65 -24.13
C SER A 594 -1.85 -19.92 -22.83
N MET A 595 -2.19 -18.63 -22.69
CA MET A 595 -1.92 -17.87 -21.45
C MET A 595 -3.12 -17.88 -20.48
N PRO A 596 -2.91 -18.14 -19.16
CA PRO A 596 -3.94 -17.99 -18.14
C PRO A 596 -4.62 -16.61 -18.21
N ALA A 597 -5.95 -16.57 -18.02
CA ALA A 597 -6.73 -15.32 -18.13
C ALA A 597 -6.20 -14.20 -17.21
N LYS A 598 -5.72 -14.56 -16.02
CA LYS A 598 -5.11 -13.64 -15.06
C LYS A 598 -3.86 -12.96 -15.61
N GLU A 599 -2.94 -13.72 -16.21
CA GLU A 599 -1.70 -13.16 -16.77
C GLU A 599 -1.99 -12.19 -17.93
N ARG A 600 -2.99 -12.50 -18.76
CA ARG A 600 -3.45 -11.59 -19.82
C ARG A 600 -4.02 -10.30 -19.25
N TYR A 601 -4.84 -10.40 -18.21
CA TYR A 601 -5.43 -9.26 -17.52
C TYR A 601 -4.36 -8.36 -16.87
N ASP A 602 -3.40 -8.96 -16.17
CA ASP A 602 -2.30 -8.24 -15.52
C ASP A 602 -1.45 -7.50 -16.57
N SER A 603 -1.15 -8.17 -17.69
CA SER A 603 -0.37 -7.57 -18.78
C SER A 603 -1.10 -6.40 -19.46
N ALA A 604 -2.38 -6.56 -19.77
CA ALA A 604 -3.18 -5.50 -20.38
C ALA A 604 -3.39 -4.30 -19.44
N THR A 605 -3.56 -4.57 -18.15
CA THR A 605 -3.68 -3.54 -17.11
C THR A 605 -2.40 -2.73 -16.99
N LEU A 606 -1.24 -3.41 -16.94
CA LEU A 606 0.03 -2.71 -16.82
C LEU A 606 0.38 -1.89 -18.07
N LEU A 607 0.10 -2.40 -19.28
CA LEU A 607 0.28 -1.63 -20.51
C LEU A 607 -0.59 -0.38 -20.50
N PHE A 608 -1.86 -0.51 -20.09
CA PHE A 608 -2.76 0.62 -19.93
C PHE A 608 -2.23 1.65 -18.91
N VAL A 609 -1.65 1.20 -17.79
CA VAL A 609 -1.00 2.11 -16.83
C VAL A 609 0.07 2.96 -17.53
N VAL A 610 0.95 2.33 -18.30
CA VAL A 610 2.04 3.02 -19.00
C VAL A 610 1.50 4.02 -20.03
N ASP A 611 0.51 3.63 -20.83
CA ASP A 611 -0.11 4.52 -21.82
C ASP A 611 -0.74 5.77 -21.17
N VAL A 612 -1.45 5.59 -20.05
CA VAL A 612 -2.04 6.69 -19.29
C VAL A 612 -0.97 7.58 -18.70
N LEU A 613 0.15 7.02 -18.20
CA LEU A 613 1.25 7.82 -17.64
C LEU A 613 1.94 8.69 -18.68
N VAL A 614 2.23 8.12 -19.85
CA VAL A 614 2.81 8.88 -20.98
C VAL A 614 1.85 10.00 -21.39
N SER A 615 0.56 9.69 -21.53
CA SER A 615 -0.46 10.67 -21.92
C SER A 615 -0.68 11.76 -20.86
N ALA A 616 -0.60 11.40 -19.58
CA ALA A 616 -0.69 12.34 -18.45
C ALA A 616 0.54 13.26 -18.40
N LEU A 617 1.73 12.74 -18.70
CA LEU A 617 2.92 13.54 -18.84
C LEU A 617 2.82 14.50 -20.03
N ASP A 618 2.37 14.01 -21.19
CA ASP A 618 2.15 14.85 -22.38
C ASP A 618 1.18 16.00 -22.08
N TYR A 619 0.10 15.72 -21.36
CA TYR A 619 -0.85 16.72 -20.92
C TYR A 619 -0.21 17.73 -19.95
N ALA A 620 0.58 17.26 -18.99
CA ALA A 620 1.27 18.13 -18.03
C ALA A 620 2.35 19.01 -18.70
N LEU A 621 2.99 18.48 -19.75
CA LEU A 621 4.02 19.14 -20.52
C LEU A 621 3.48 19.90 -21.74
N SER A 622 2.19 19.89 -22.04
CA SER A 622 1.65 20.54 -23.26
C SER A 622 1.89 22.06 -23.33
N LYS A 623 2.49 22.66 -22.29
CA LYS A 623 2.97 24.04 -22.24
C LYS A 623 4.47 24.22 -22.52
N ASN A 624 5.26 23.15 -22.47
CA ASN A 624 6.71 23.11 -22.69
C ASN A 624 7.08 21.83 -23.46
N ALA A 625 7.70 21.94 -24.64
CA ALA A 625 8.11 20.78 -25.44
C ALA A 625 8.83 19.73 -24.57
N SER A 626 8.26 18.53 -24.49
CA SER A 626 8.82 17.42 -23.71
C SER A 626 10.07 16.89 -24.41
N GLY A 627 11.17 16.78 -23.66
CA GLY A 627 12.34 16.05 -24.12
C GLY A 627 12.17 14.55 -23.90
N ASN A 628 12.93 13.73 -24.63
CA ASN A 628 12.98 12.27 -24.40
C ASN A 628 13.34 11.91 -22.95
N GLU A 629 14.04 12.80 -22.24
CA GLU A 629 14.45 12.64 -20.85
C GLU A 629 13.28 12.44 -19.88
N ASP A 630 12.15 13.13 -20.03
CA ASP A 630 11.04 12.97 -19.08
C ASP A 630 10.34 11.62 -19.24
N TYR A 631 10.30 11.06 -20.45
CA TYR A 631 9.81 9.70 -20.66
C TYR A 631 10.77 8.66 -20.08
N GLU A 632 12.08 8.84 -20.26
CA GLU A 632 13.11 7.98 -19.64
C GLU A 632 12.91 7.94 -18.12
N ARG A 633 12.71 9.11 -17.50
CA ARG A 633 12.46 9.25 -16.06
C ARG A 633 11.18 8.53 -15.61
N ILE A 634 10.11 8.55 -16.41
CA ILE A 634 8.89 7.77 -16.10
C ILE A 634 9.22 6.29 -16.02
N PHE A 635 9.85 5.75 -17.06
CA PHE A 635 10.13 4.31 -17.14
C PHE A 635 11.05 3.86 -16.02
N VAL A 636 12.15 4.60 -15.80
CA VAL A 636 13.11 4.31 -14.73
C VAL A 636 12.43 4.36 -13.37
N GLN A 637 11.71 5.43 -13.03
CA GLN A 637 11.05 5.54 -11.72
C GLN A 637 9.97 4.49 -11.51
N TRP A 638 9.16 4.23 -12.53
CA TRP A 638 8.10 3.24 -12.44
C TRP A 638 8.68 1.84 -12.20
N CYS A 639 9.78 1.48 -12.86
CA CYS A 639 10.45 0.20 -12.64
C CYS A 639 11.15 0.16 -11.29
N TYR A 640 11.76 1.28 -10.89
CA TYR A 640 12.48 1.38 -9.62
C TYR A 640 11.58 1.13 -8.41
N MET A 641 10.33 1.59 -8.45
CA MET A 641 9.35 1.30 -7.40
C MET A 641 8.98 -0.18 -7.27
N ARG A 642 9.37 -1.01 -8.23
CA ARG A 642 9.16 -2.46 -8.26
C ARG A 642 10.46 -3.22 -7.98
N CYS A 643 11.59 -2.58 -7.67
CA CYS A 643 12.80 -3.33 -7.28
C CYS A 643 12.54 -4.15 -6.01
N GLY A 644 12.94 -5.43 -5.97
CA GLY A 644 12.65 -6.29 -4.82
C GLY A 644 12.83 -7.78 -5.09
N SER A 645 11.78 -8.41 -5.62
CA SER A 645 11.71 -9.85 -5.87
C SER A 645 11.79 -10.20 -7.37
N PRO A 646 12.16 -11.43 -7.75
CA PRO A 646 12.14 -11.87 -9.14
C PRO A 646 10.75 -11.75 -9.81
N ARG A 647 9.66 -11.82 -9.03
CA ARG A 647 8.30 -11.59 -9.56
C ARG A 647 8.11 -10.15 -10.03
N ASP A 648 8.81 -9.22 -9.41
CA ASP A 648 8.72 -7.80 -9.78
C ASP A 648 9.49 -7.47 -11.06
N ALA A 649 10.44 -8.33 -11.47
CA ALA A 649 11.13 -8.20 -12.74
C ALA A 649 10.16 -8.27 -13.91
N ASP A 650 9.20 -9.19 -13.85
CA ASP A 650 8.16 -9.29 -14.86
C ASP A 650 7.17 -8.12 -14.79
N LEU A 651 6.77 -7.70 -13.59
CA LEU A 651 5.94 -6.51 -13.41
C LEU A 651 6.58 -5.25 -13.96
N CYS A 652 7.91 -5.14 -13.97
CA CYS A 652 8.64 -4.04 -14.60
C CYS A 652 8.83 -4.23 -16.11
N ASN A 653 9.34 -5.38 -16.55
CA ASN A 653 9.75 -5.57 -17.94
C ASN A 653 8.55 -5.69 -18.89
N ARG A 654 7.51 -6.42 -18.47
CA ARG A 654 6.40 -6.80 -19.35
C ARG A 654 5.67 -5.61 -20.00
N PRO A 655 5.36 -4.51 -19.30
CA PRO A 655 4.57 -3.39 -19.85
C PRO A 655 5.33 -2.55 -20.87
N PHE A 656 6.64 -2.76 -20.98
CA PHE A 656 7.49 -2.06 -21.95
C PHE A 656 7.66 -2.85 -23.24
N LYS A 657 7.35 -4.16 -23.24
CA LYS A 657 7.31 -4.97 -24.46
C LYS A 657 6.19 -4.45 -25.37
N GLY A 658 6.57 -3.92 -26.53
CA GLY A 658 5.62 -3.41 -27.53
C GLY A 658 5.22 -1.94 -27.36
N THR A 659 5.77 -1.23 -26.38
CA THR A 659 5.51 0.21 -26.21
C THR A 659 6.45 1.01 -27.11
N THR A 660 5.89 1.62 -28.17
CA THR A 660 6.66 2.39 -29.16
C THR A 660 7.43 3.55 -28.53
N VAL A 661 6.84 4.19 -27.51
CA VAL A 661 7.47 5.28 -26.75
C VAL A 661 8.72 4.80 -26.01
N PHE A 662 8.65 3.63 -25.34
CA PHE A 662 9.80 3.04 -24.65
C PHE A 662 10.93 2.72 -25.65
N SER A 663 10.60 2.05 -26.75
CA SER A 663 11.58 1.68 -27.78
C SER A 663 12.25 2.90 -28.41
N ARG A 664 11.50 3.99 -28.64
CA ARG A 664 12.04 5.25 -29.15
C ARG A 664 12.97 5.93 -28.14
N VAL A 665 12.59 5.96 -26.87
CA VAL A 665 13.35 6.62 -25.80
C VAL A 665 14.69 5.95 -25.56
N PHE A 666 14.72 4.61 -25.55
CA PHE A 666 15.93 3.81 -25.31
C PHE A 666 16.61 3.30 -26.58
N ALA A 667 16.16 3.76 -27.77
CA ALA A 667 16.67 3.34 -29.07
C ALA A 667 16.73 1.81 -29.25
N CYS A 668 15.70 1.09 -28.80
CA CYS A 668 15.62 -0.34 -28.94
C CYS A 668 15.46 -0.74 -30.42
N PRO A 669 16.22 -1.73 -30.92
CA PRO A 669 16.07 -2.23 -32.29
C PRO A 669 14.69 -2.88 -32.44
N ASP A 670 13.91 -2.44 -33.44
CA ASP A 670 12.54 -2.81 -33.82
C ASP A 670 11.65 -3.44 -32.73
N ASP A 671 10.52 -2.78 -32.48
CA ASP A 671 9.42 -3.06 -31.54
C ASP A 671 8.98 -4.54 -31.35
N ARG A 672 9.31 -5.45 -32.28
CA ARG A 672 8.98 -6.88 -32.21
C ARG A 672 9.98 -7.75 -31.45
N ASN A 673 11.18 -7.25 -31.13
CA ASN A 673 12.29 -8.07 -30.64
C ASN A 673 12.81 -7.75 -29.23
N VAL A 674 12.10 -6.95 -28.42
CA VAL A 674 12.44 -6.76 -27.00
C VAL A 674 12.12 -8.05 -26.23
N THR A 675 13.04 -9.02 -26.28
CA THR A 675 12.93 -10.30 -25.59
C THR A 675 13.59 -10.20 -24.22
N PHE A 676 12.83 -9.78 -23.22
CA PHE A 676 13.26 -9.97 -21.83
C PHE A 676 13.28 -11.48 -21.54
N THR A 677 14.46 -12.07 -21.44
CA THR A 677 14.65 -13.47 -21.02
C THR A 677 14.42 -13.56 -19.52
N THR A 678 13.29 -14.12 -19.10
CA THR A 678 13.08 -14.50 -17.70
C THR A 678 13.88 -15.77 -17.42
N THR A 679 15.17 -15.65 -17.18
CA THR A 679 15.94 -16.76 -16.61
C THR A 679 15.52 -16.88 -15.15
N ALA A 680 14.64 -17.84 -14.87
CA ALA A 680 14.38 -18.30 -13.51
C ALA A 680 15.58 -19.14 -13.06
N GLU A 681 16.65 -18.47 -12.61
CA GLU A 681 17.73 -19.11 -11.83
C GLU A 681 17.45 -19.00 -10.33
#